data_AF-A0A426VXG7-F1
#
_entry.id   AF-A0A426VXG7-F1
#
_cell.length_a   1.000
_cell.length_b   1.000
_cell.length_c   1.000
_cell.angle_alpha   90.00
_cell.angle_beta   90.00
_cell.angle_gamma   90.00
#
_symmetry.space_group_name_H-M   'P 1'
#
loop_
_entity.id
_entity.type
_entity.pdbx_description
1 polymer ?
#
loop_
_entity_poly.entity_id
_entity_poly.type
_entity_poly.pdbx_seq_one_letter_code
_entity_poly.pdbx_strand_id
1 'polypeptide(L)'
;MADTAFTLPAYPHEENLGTNGKVISADTTITTVESGNEPATVGELYMVNGSRYICEAANSGNTCDNNTSNRVTGLKINEGVTVTLGLNKDTDDAYDNNESTGQDEANIQLEGDLVLNGTLKTAALTTAGGTADSRHGAAATARDKGALNIYQRYDGALIIGANGKIDTSGDDATVANERGGDGGAVNIDLNYAFSKVDGTIDASGGNGLGTGDGGDAAIHSENANEIYIYSYGTIVHTGSHTINASGGNGASGGHASEIELESYYGSVYNEGTLLAVGGNGTTGSGGNGGYIYVYSDYASIYNSGDMKSSGGNGAKGGDASAIYLYPGYDSYIGEILNSGDLYANGGNGSSGNGGSGAEIYFYLYGAGDARTSGNIYANGGNGVGADGGDAGDLYIYQEGYGEDGTGVDEEVAPGGIEVSGNIEVNGGNGDANGGAGGYVEAEIDDYSSENNPAVGLIRFLGYSSFDVSGGDGNTTGGNAGNVEAYTEDAWTGSKTPAGAIINEVQIIAKGGYAENGEGGYGGYVEFDAEGEYYDGTTKLINTAAIDLSGGLGLGGGDSGYLYWYAHDGVENSGEITAVGGDAEGDTGSAGEGASDGIEIYSSRDILNSAAITATGGNGTGANTEGGSSYYDGLEMYAGGIVTNSGNLYFNGGASSGTAINSDGGYVDIWSEIAHSVNTATVIDVSEGTGGSGTEGETGEIYLDGINVTPNDGVLD
;
A
#
# COMPACT_ATOMS: atom_id res chain seq x y z
N MET A 1 2.06 -17.17 -12.44
CA MET A 1 2.03 -15.70 -12.58
C MET A 1 0.62 -15.33 -12.97
N ALA A 2 0.04 -14.36 -12.27
CA ALA A 2 -1.28 -13.82 -12.59
C ALA A 2 -1.24 -13.16 -13.97
N ASP A 3 -2.32 -13.26 -14.74
CA ASP A 3 -2.45 -12.55 -16.02
C ASP A 3 -2.95 -11.13 -15.76
N THR A 4 -2.01 -10.20 -15.73
CA THR A 4 -2.22 -8.77 -15.45
C THR A 4 -2.07 -7.90 -16.71
N ALA A 5 -1.98 -8.53 -17.89
CA ALA A 5 -1.85 -7.82 -19.14
C ALA A 5 -3.19 -7.18 -19.56
N PHE A 6 -3.15 -5.91 -19.92
CA PHE A 6 -4.29 -5.18 -20.49
C PHE A 6 -3.89 -4.47 -21.78
N THR A 7 -4.88 -3.97 -22.52
CA THR A 7 -4.67 -3.17 -23.72
C THR A 7 -5.28 -1.81 -23.53
N LEU A 8 -4.50 -0.76 -23.79
CA LEU A 8 -5.02 0.61 -23.75
C LEU A 8 -6.18 0.78 -24.74
N PRO A 9 -7.24 1.51 -24.34
CA PRO A 9 -8.32 1.83 -25.25
C PRO A 9 -7.80 2.73 -26.37
N ALA A 10 -8.30 2.51 -27.59
CA ALA A 10 -8.03 3.43 -28.68
C ALA A 10 -8.58 4.81 -28.33
N TYR A 11 -7.77 5.85 -28.48
CA TYR A 11 -8.19 7.23 -28.27
C TYR A 11 -9.22 7.63 -29.34
N PRO A 12 -10.52 7.79 -29.01
CA PRO A 12 -11.56 7.93 -30.01
C PRO A 12 -11.86 9.40 -30.38
N HIS A 13 -11.11 10.36 -29.84
CA HIS A 13 -11.44 11.78 -29.90
C HIS A 13 -10.59 12.52 -30.94
N GLU A 14 -11.25 13.29 -31.81
CA GLU A 14 -10.57 14.22 -32.71
C GLU A 14 -10.39 15.57 -32.01
N GLU A 15 -9.20 16.18 -32.15
CA GLU A 15 -8.90 17.50 -31.57
C GLU A 15 -9.97 18.54 -31.93
N ASN A 16 -10.61 19.10 -30.90
CA ASN A 16 -11.66 20.11 -30.99
C ASN A 16 -11.43 21.24 -29.97
N LEU A 17 -10.74 22.30 -30.40
CA LEU A 17 -10.49 23.49 -29.57
C LEU A 17 -11.73 24.41 -29.42
N GLY A 18 -12.90 24.01 -29.92
CA GLY A 18 -14.12 24.81 -29.89
C GLY A 18 -14.13 26.02 -30.85
N THR A 19 -15.15 26.88 -30.70
CA THR A 19 -15.42 27.97 -31.66
C THR A 19 -14.44 29.14 -31.63
N ASN A 20 -13.74 29.33 -30.51
CA ASN A 20 -12.67 30.32 -30.35
C ASN A 20 -11.40 29.67 -29.78
N GLY A 21 -11.04 28.51 -30.33
CA GLY A 21 -9.83 27.79 -29.96
C GLY A 21 -8.55 28.56 -30.29
N LYS A 22 -7.51 28.41 -29.46
CA LYS A 22 -6.20 29.06 -29.65
C LYS A 22 -5.07 28.05 -29.74
N VAL A 23 -4.17 28.29 -30.69
CA VAL A 23 -2.91 27.54 -30.85
C VAL A 23 -1.75 28.46 -30.52
N ILE A 24 -0.96 28.12 -29.51
CA ILE A 24 0.20 28.88 -29.06
C ILE A 24 1.46 28.26 -29.67
N SER A 25 2.20 29.08 -30.42
CA SER A 25 3.35 28.65 -31.23
C SER A 25 4.67 29.32 -30.85
N ALA A 26 4.66 30.17 -29.83
CA ALA A 26 5.83 30.81 -29.25
C ALA A 26 5.60 31.03 -27.76
N ASP A 27 6.68 31.12 -26.98
CA ASP A 27 6.58 31.32 -25.54
C ASP A 27 5.70 32.52 -25.22
N THR A 28 4.71 32.31 -24.35
CA THR A 28 3.65 33.28 -24.09
C THR A 28 3.40 33.39 -22.59
N THR A 29 3.30 34.61 -22.09
CA THR A 29 2.82 34.88 -20.72
C THR A 29 1.41 35.45 -20.82
N ILE A 30 0.44 34.75 -20.25
CA ILE A 30 -0.95 35.19 -20.14
C ILE A 30 -1.09 35.91 -18.81
N THR A 31 -1.09 37.24 -18.84
CA THR A 31 -1.11 38.05 -17.62
C THR A 31 -2.52 38.19 -17.05
N THR A 32 -2.59 38.41 -15.72
CA THR A 32 -3.86 38.71 -15.05
C THR A 32 -4.08 40.23 -15.01
N VAL A 33 -5.31 40.66 -15.27
CA VAL A 33 -5.74 42.06 -15.13
C VAL A 33 -6.86 42.16 -14.10
N GLU A 34 -7.00 43.34 -13.49
CA GLU A 34 -8.11 43.59 -12.57
C GLU A 34 -9.48 43.49 -13.26
N SER A 35 -10.51 43.16 -12.48
CA SER A 35 -11.88 43.15 -12.96
C SER A 35 -12.26 44.50 -13.59
N GLY A 36 -12.87 44.45 -14.77
CA GLY A 36 -13.21 45.64 -15.56
C GLY A 36 -12.14 46.08 -16.56
N ASN A 37 -10.93 45.52 -16.50
CA ASN A 37 -9.83 45.88 -17.40
C ASN A 37 -9.65 44.88 -18.55
N GLU A 38 -9.01 45.36 -19.61
CA GLU A 38 -8.65 44.62 -20.82
C GLU A 38 -7.29 45.15 -21.31
N PRO A 39 -6.36 44.30 -21.77
CA PRO A 39 -5.12 44.76 -22.41
C PRO A 39 -5.39 45.66 -23.62
N ALA A 40 -4.52 46.65 -23.83
CA ALA A 40 -4.67 47.58 -24.94
C ALA A 40 -4.38 46.95 -26.31
N THR A 41 -3.63 45.86 -26.35
CA THR A 41 -3.23 45.18 -27.58
C THR A 41 -4.31 44.19 -28.01
N VAL A 42 -5.03 44.48 -29.09
CA VAL A 42 -6.01 43.54 -29.67
C VAL A 42 -5.31 42.22 -30.04
N GLY A 43 -5.92 41.10 -29.68
CA GLY A 43 -5.40 39.75 -29.88
C GLY A 43 -4.51 39.22 -28.74
N GLU A 44 -4.18 40.07 -27.76
CA GLU A 44 -3.41 39.65 -26.58
C GLU A 44 -4.27 38.76 -25.66
N LEU A 45 -3.70 37.64 -25.22
CA LEU A 45 -4.35 36.73 -24.28
C LEU A 45 -4.14 37.21 -22.85
N TYR A 46 -5.20 37.18 -22.04
CA TYR A 46 -5.16 37.60 -20.64
C TYR A 46 -6.18 36.84 -19.79
N MET A 47 -6.04 36.93 -18.48
CA MET A 47 -7.02 36.45 -17.49
C MET A 47 -7.52 37.62 -16.66
N VAL A 48 -8.70 37.48 -16.06
CA VAL A 48 -9.30 38.49 -15.19
C VAL A 48 -9.32 37.99 -13.75
N ASN A 49 -8.93 38.83 -12.80
CA ASN A 49 -9.01 38.54 -11.37
C ASN A 49 -10.43 38.11 -10.96
N GLY A 50 -10.56 36.96 -10.30
CA GLY A 50 -11.81 36.34 -9.86
C GLY A 50 -12.60 35.62 -10.96
N SER A 51 -12.11 35.62 -12.21
CA SER A 51 -12.72 34.90 -13.33
C SER A 51 -12.01 33.58 -13.59
N ARG A 52 -12.64 32.66 -14.32
CA ARG A 52 -12.06 31.37 -14.74
C ARG A 52 -11.72 31.32 -16.22
N TYR A 53 -11.79 32.42 -16.96
CA TYR A 53 -11.66 32.37 -18.42
C TYR A 53 -10.32 32.95 -18.89
N ILE A 54 -9.70 32.29 -19.87
CA ILE A 54 -8.69 32.92 -20.73
C ILE A 54 -9.42 33.72 -21.79
N CYS A 55 -8.98 34.94 -22.03
CA CYS A 55 -9.68 35.92 -22.83
C CYS A 55 -8.75 36.51 -23.88
N GLU A 56 -9.28 36.83 -25.06
CA GLU A 56 -8.57 37.55 -26.11
C GLU A 56 -9.04 39.00 -26.15
N ALA A 57 -8.11 39.95 -26.06
CA ALA A 57 -8.43 41.36 -26.11
C ALA A 57 -9.03 41.75 -27.48
N ALA A 58 -10.21 42.35 -27.47
CA ALA A 58 -10.92 42.93 -28.61
C ALA A 58 -10.92 44.46 -28.61
N ASN A 59 -10.39 45.11 -27.56
CA ASN A 59 -10.43 46.56 -27.33
C ASN A 59 -11.86 47.11 -27.40
N SER A 60 -12.79 46.36 -26.80
CA SER A 60 -14.22 46.64 -26.83
C SER A 60 -14.69 47.41 -25.60
N GLY A 61 -13.86 47.45 -24.55
CA GLY A 61 -14.24 47.99 -23.24
C GLY A 61 -15.19 47.07 -22.45
N ASN A 62 -15.50 45.88 -22.99
CA ASN A 62 -16.23 44.84 -22.29
C ASN A 62 -15.27 43.75 -21.80
N THR A 63 -15.41 43.39 -20.52
CA THR A 63 -14.71 42.23 -19.95
C THR A 63 -15.25 40.93 -20.52
N CYS A 64 -14.41 39.90 -20.59
CA CYS A 64 -14.79 38.60 -21.13
C CYS A 64 -15.83 37.84 -20.29
N ASP A 65 -16.03 38.22 -19.03
CA ASP A 65 -17.16 37.71 -18.23
C ASP A 65 -18.50 38.00 -18.90
N ASN A 66 -18.61 39.14 -19.59
CA ASN A 66 -19.85 39.60 -20.23
C ASN A 66 -19.91 39.31 -21.74
N ASN A 67 -18.81 38.87 -22.35
CA ASN A 67 -18.74 38.58 -23.78
C ASN A 67 -18.13 37.20 -24.05
N THR A 68 -19.01 36.19 -24.19
CA THR A 68 -18.61 34.81 -24.47
C THR A 68 -17.83 34.65 -25.76
N SER A 69 -17.99 35.55 -26.74
CA SER A 69 -17.26 35.48 -28.02
C SER A 69 -15.76 35.75 -27.90
N ASN A 70 -15.30 36.37 -26.81
CA ASN A 70 -13.88 36.66 -26.57
C ASN A 70 -13.20 35.59 -25.68
N ARG A 71 -13.95 34.61 -25.17
CA ARG A 71 -13.41 33.55 -24.31
C ARG A 71 -12.70 32.52 -25.17
N VAL A 72 -11.50 32.13 -24.76
CA VAL A 72 -10.79 31.02 -25.40
C VAL A 72 -11.53 29.74 -25.03
N THR A 73 -12.08 29.05 -26.03
CA THR A 73 -12.88 27.85 -25.80
C THR A 73 -12.02 26.62 -25.63
N GLY A 74 -10.82 26.58 -26.21
CA GLY A 74 -9.89 25.47 -26.13
C GLY A 74 -8.48 25.96 -26.44
N LEU A 75 -7.47 25.24 -25.98
CA LEU A 75 -6.10 25.70 -26.00
C LEU A 75 -5.16 24.59 -26.46
N LYS A 76 -4.29 24.90 -27.42
CA LYS A 76 -3.21 24.02 -27.86
C LYS A 76 -1.86 24.69 -27.67
N ILE A 77 -0.94 24.01 -27.02
CA ILE A 77 0.44 24.45 -26.84
C ILE A 77 1.34 23.55 -27.69
N ASN A 78 2.03 24.13 -28.66
CA ASN A 78 2.91 23.37 -29.54
C ASN A 78 4.17 22.89 -28.81
N GLU A 79 4.80 21.86 -29.37
CA GLU A 79 6.06 21.32 -28.86
C GLU A 79 7.15 22.40 -28.75
N GLY A 80 7.89 22.37 -27.63
CA GLY A 80 8.96 23.32 -27.32
C GLY A 80 8.49 24.72 -26.95
N VAL A 81 7.18 24.96 -26.85
CA VAL A 81 6.60 26.23 -26.43
C VAL A 81 6.21 26.19 -24.95
N THR A 82 6.49 27.26 -24.21
CA THR A 82 6.05 27.45 -22.83
C THR A 82 4.95 28.51 -22.72
N VAL A 83 3.83 28.18 -22.08
CA VAL A 83 2.83 29.15 -21.63
C VAL A 83 2.92 29.31 -20.13
N THR A 84 3.06 30.56 -19.67
CA THR A 84 2.99 30.91 -18.24
C THR A 84 1.69 31.62 -17.95
N LEU A 85 0.87 31.05 -17.08
CA LEU A 85 -0.40 31.62 -16.60
C LEU A 85 -0.13 32.51 -15.39
N GLY A 86 -0.66 33.74 -15.41
CA GLY A 86 -0.79 34.55 -14.20
C GLY A 86 -1.74 33.91 -13.18
N LEU A 87 -1.63 34.31 -11.91
CA LEU A 87 -2.56 33.87 -10.87
C LEU A 87 -3.79 34.78 -10.93
N ASN A 88 -5.00 34.22 -10.87
CA ASN A 88 -6.25 34.98 -11.06
C ASN A 88 -7.34 34.63 -10.06
N LYS A 89 -7.10 33.70 -9.14
CA LYS A 89 -7.99 33.38 -8.04
C LYS A 89 -7.21 33.40 -6.72
N ASP A 90 -7.87 33.89 -5.69
CA ASP A 90 -7.47 33.81 -4.28
C ASP A 90 -8.41 32.78 -3.64
N THR A 91 -7.84 31.71 -3.11
CA THR A 91 -8.60 30.55 -2.63
C THR A 91 -8.91 30.62 -1.13
N ASP A 92 -8.18 31.46 -0.38
CA ASP A 92 -8.25 31.56 1.08
C ASP A 92 -9.51 32.33 1.57
N ASP A 93 -10.07 33.19 0.71
CA ASP A 93 -11.19 34.08 1.02
C ASP A 93 -12.50 33.37 1.44
N ALA A 94 -12.64 32.07 1.18
CA ALA A 94 -13.88 31.34 1.46
C ALA A 94 -13.98 30.81 2.90
N TYR A 95 -12.86 30.58 3.58
CA TYR A 95 -12.83 29.89 4.89
C TYR A 95 -12.27 30.74 6.03
N ASP A 96 -11.28 31.60 5.79
CA ASP A 96 -10.75 32.49 6.83
C ASP A 96 -11.17 33.93 6.57
N ASN A 97 -12.07 34.44 7.41
CA ASN A 97 -12.79 35.68 7.18
C ASN A 97 -11.93 36.96 7.27
N ASN A 98 -10.60 36.88 7.13
CA ASN A 98 -9.70 38.02 7.22
C ASN A 98 -8.39 37.80 6.46
N GLU A 99 -8.16 38.71 5.52
CA GLU A 99 -6.91 38.95 4.78
C GLU A 99 -6.68 38.05 3.56
N SER A 100 -7.33 38.40 2.44
CA SER A 100 -6.89 38.06 1.09
C SER A 100 -5.36 38.23 0.99
N THR A 101 -4.65 37.11 0.93
CA THR A 101 -3.19 37.03 0.80
C THR A 101 -2.75 37.37 -0.63
N GLY A 102 -3.71 37.51 -1.54
CA GLY A 102 -3.49 37.74 -2.95
C GLY A 102 -3.76 36.47 -3.74
N GLN A 103 -3.63 36.55 -5.06
CA GLN A 103 -3.93 35.43 -5.94
C GLN A 103 -2.89 34.32 -5.80
N ASP A 104 -3.32 33.11 -5.52
CA ASP A 104 -2.51 31.93 -5.25
C ASP A 104 -2.71 30.83 -6.30
N GLU A 105 -3.78 30.92 -7.11
CA GLU A 105 -4.20 29.93 -8.10
C GLU A 105 -4.37 30.56 -9.51
N ALA A 106 -3.90 29.84 -10.53
CA ALA A 106 -4.31 30.05 -11.91
C ALA A 106 -5.54 29.17 -12.21
N ASN A 107 -6.72 29.77 -12.29
CA ASN A 107 -7.99 29.11 -12.56
C ASN A 107 -8.44 29.32 -14.00
N ILE A 108 -8.51 28.23 -14.78
CA ILE A 108 -8.94 28.26 -16.17
C ILE A 108 -10.08 27.29 -16.43
N GLN A 109 -11.00 27.71 -17.28
CA GLN A 109 -12.14 26.95 -17.75
C GLN A 109 -12.16 26.97 -19.27
N LEU A 110 -12.28 25.78 -19.87
CA LEU A 110 -12.36 25.57 -21.32
C LEU A 110 -13.66 24.81 -21.67
N GLU A 111 -14.17 25.03 -22.87
CA GLU A 111 -15.37 24.37 -23.43
C GLU A 111 -15.02 23.31 -24.49
N GLY A 112 -13.79 23.33 -24.99
CA GLY A 112 -13.18 22.36 -25.88
C GLY A 112 -11.85 21.91 -25.34
N ASP A 113 -11.04 21.26 -26.17
CA ASP A 113 -9.88 20.52 -25.70
C ASP A 113 -8.75 21.41 -25.16
N LEU A 114 -7.98 20.83 -24.24
CA LEU A 114 -6.67 21.31 -23.83
C LEU A 114 -5.62 20.32 -24.36
N VAL A 115 -4.84 20.76 -25.34
CA VAL A 115 -3.82 19.95 -26.02
C VAL A 115 -2.42 20.47 -25.72
N LEU A 116 -1.69 19.77 -24.88
CA LEU A 116 -0.34 20.12 -24.43
C LEU A 116 0.70 19.27 -25.13
N ASN A 117 1.39 19.82 -26.13
CA ASN A 117 2.63 19.22 -26.65
C ASN A 117 3.88 19.96 -26.16
N GLY A 118 3.71 21.14 -25.57
CA GLY A 118 4.74 21.91 -24.87
C GLY A 118 4.45 22.04 -23.38
N THR A 119 4.94 23.10 -22.74
CA THR A 119 4.83 23.29 -21.29
C THR A 119 3.75 24.32 -20.94
N LEU A 120 2.83 23.94 -20.04
CA LEU A 120 1.94 24.84 -19.33
C LEU A 120 2.46 25.00 -17.90
N LYS A 121 2.65 26.22 -17.43
CA LYS A 121 3.08 26.49 -16.06
C LYS A 121 2.38 27.69 -15.44
N THR A 122 2.43 27.80 -14.13
CA THR A 122 1.91 28.94 -13.38
C THR A 122 3.00 29.96 -13.07
N ALA A 123 2.59 31.18 -12.75
CA ALA A 123 3.49 32.20 -12.24
C ALA A 123 3.88 31.90 -10.79
N ALA A 124 4.96 32.53 -10.33
CA ALA A 124 5.37 32.44 -8.93
C ALA A 124 4.36 33.17 -8.02
N LEU A 125 4.15 32.68 -6.80
CA LEU A 125 3.22 33.28 -5.82
C LEU A 125 3.50 34.76 -5.57
N THR A 126 4.78 35.16 -5.59
CA THR A 126 5.19 36.57 -5.42
C THR A 126 4.77 37.53 -6.54
N THR A 127 4.18 37.03 -7.63
CA THR A 127 3.73 37.86 -8.75
C THR A 127 2.31 38.40 -8.57
N ALA A 128 1.54 37.85 -7.64
CA ALA A 128 0.22 38.34 -7.32
C ALA A 128 0.28 39.68 -6.57
N GLY A 129 -0.70 40.56 -6.84
CA GLY A 129 -0.87 41.75 -6.01
C GLY A 129 -1.38 41.33 -4.63
N GLY A 130 -0.62 41.59 -3.56
CA GLY A 130 -1.01 41.18 -2.21
C GLY A 130 0.18 40.96 -1.27
N THR A 131 -0.10 40.49 -0.06
CA THR A 131 0.92 40.01 0.88
C THR A 131 1.10 38.53 0.62
N ALA A 132 2.17 38.15 -0.08
CA ALA A 132 2.41 36.78 -0.48
C ALA A 132 2.19 35.79 0.69
N ASP A 133 1.38 34.76 0.44
CA ASP A 133 0.99 33.72 1.37
C ASP A 133 2.23 33.14 2.10
N SER A 134 2.09 32.91 3.40
CA SER A 134 3.15 32.33 4.22
C SER A 134 2.96 30.81 4.33
N ARG A 135 3.19 30.11 3.22
CA ARG A 135 3.16 28.64 3.19
C ARG A 135 4.27 28.07 4.07
N HIS A 136 3.94 27.04 4.85
CA HIS A 136 4.86 26.37 5.79
C HIS A 136 5.54 27.28 6.81
N GLY A 137 4.85 28.34 7.23
CA GLY A 137 5.34 29.26 8.26
C GLY A 137 6.50 30.14 7.81
N ALA A 138 6.81 30.16 6.51
CA ALA A 138 7.79 31.03 5.88
C ALA A 138 7.13 31.91 4.82
N ALA A 139 7.63 33.13 4.61
CA ALA A 139 7.11 33.98 3.54
C ALA A 139 7.36 33.33 2.16
N ALA A 140 6.38 33.39 1.27
CA ALA A 140 6.56 32.98 -0.11
C ALA A 140 7.68 33.79 -0.80
N THR A 141 8.33 33.11 -1.73
CA THR A 141 9.48 33.52 -2.52
C THR A 141 9.15 33.39 -4.00
N ALA A 142 10.03 33.88 -4.88
CA ALA A 142 9.86 33.71 -6.32
C ALA A 142 10.02 32.25 -6.79
N ARG A 143 10.44 31.34 -5.91
CA ARG A 143 10.60 29.91 -6.21
C ARG A 143 9.30 29.13 -6.00
N ASP A 144 8.42 29.63 -5.15
CA ASP A 144 7.13 29.01 -4.87
C ASP A 144 6.15 29.29 -6.02
N LYS A 145 5.49 28.24 -6.51
CA LYS A 145 4.54 28.35 -7.65
C LYS A 145 3.11 28.44 -7.16
N GLY A 146 2.30 29.18 -7.91
CA GLY A 146 0.85 29.14 -7.69
C GLY A 146 0.25 27.83 -8.17
N ALA A 147 -0.88 27.46 -7.58
CA ALA A 147 -1.67 26.30 -7.98
C ALA A 147 -2.27 26.48 -9.39
N LEU A 148 -2.66 25.39 -10.02
CA LEU A 148 -3.33 25.34 -11.30
C LEU A 148 -4.65 24.59 -11.17
N ASN A 149 -5.73 25.21 -11.61
CA ASN A 149 -7.05 24.60 -11.64
C ASN A 149 -7.61 24.67 -13.06
N ILE A 150 -7.91 23.52 -13.64
CA ILE A 150 -8.40 23.34 -15.00
C ILE A 150 -9.77 22.71 -14.93
N TYR A 151 -10.78 23.45 -15.38
CA TYR A 151 -12.14 22.97 -15.45
C TYR A 151 -12.58 22.87 -16.92
N GLN A 152 -12.84 21.65 -17.40
CA GLN A 152 -13.38 21.44 -18.74
C GLN A 152 -14.88 21.16 -18.66
N ARG A 153 -15.66 21.96 -19.38
CA ARG A 153 -17.09 21.75 -19.57
C ARG A 153 -17.35 21.03 -20.89
N TYR A 154 -18.40 20.22 -20.88
CA TYR A 154 -18.88 19.50 -22.07
C TYR A 154 -17.82 18.52 -22.58
N ASP A 155 -17.90 18.14 -23.86
CA ASP A 155 -17.08 17.07 -24.46
C ASP A 155 -15.60 17.47 -24.70
N GLY A 156 -15.06 18.46 -24.00
CA GLY A 156 -13.67 18.89 -24.14
C GLY A 156 -12.72 17.90 -23.45
N ALA A 157 -11.70 17.41 -24.15
CA ALA A 157 -10.73 16.46 -23.62
C ALA A 157 -9.44 17.13 -23.13
N LEU A 158 -8.78 16.48 -22.16
CA LEU A 158 -7.39 16.77 -21.81
C LEU A 158 -6.46 15.83 -22.58
N ILE A 159 -5.50 16.42 -23.29
CA ILE A 159 -4.46 15.69 -24.03
C ILE A 159 -3.11 16.27 -23.69
N ILE A 160 -2.33 15.58 -22.87
CA ILE A 160 -0.91 15.86 -22.68
C ILE A 160 -0.15 14.88 -23.56
N GLY A 161 0.49 15.34 -24.63
CA GLY A 161 1.27 14.47 -25.51
C GLY A 161 2.63 14.08 -24.90
N ALA A 162 3.35 13.16 -25.54
CA ALA A 162 4.71 12.69 -25.19
C ALA A 162 5.70 13.75 -24.68
N ASN A 163 5.66 14.97 -25.24
CA ASN A 163 6.54 16.09 -24.88
C ASN A 163 5.83 17.20 -24.10
N GLY A 164 4.54 17.01 -23.82
CA GLY A 164 3.71 17.91 -23.04
C GLY A 164 4.09 17.87 -21.57
N LYS A 165 4.01 19.03 -20.91
CA LYS A 165 4.24 19.15 -19.47
C LYS A 165 3.24 20.12 -18.84
N ILE A 166 2.64 19.74 -17.72
CA ILE A 166 2.13 20.68 -16.72
C ILE A 166 3.21 20.83 -15.65
N ASP A 167 3.64 22.06 -15.39
CA ASP A 167 4.75 22.35 -14.48
C ASP A 167 4.35 23.41 -13.47
N THR A 168 4.03 22.97 -12.26
CA THR A 168 3.82 23.80 -11.08
C THR A 168 4.89 23.51 -10.02
N SER A 169 6.00 22.87 -10.40
CA SER A 169 7.07 22.49 -9.47
C SER A 169 7.79 23.70 -8.89
N GLY A 170 8.12 23.62 -7.60
CA GLY A 170 8.91 24.63 -6.91
C GLY A 170 10.36 24.66 -7.42
N ASP A 171 10.93 25.86 -7.58
CA ASP A 171 12.32 25.97 -8.05
C ASP A 171 13.32 25.61 -6.94
N ASP A 172 14.44 24.98 -7.31
CA ASP A 172 15.57 24.75 -6.40
C ASP A 172 16.17 26.05 -5.84
N ALA A 173 16.67 25.98 -4.61
CA ALA A 173 17.51 27.02 -4.03
C ALA A 173 18.84 27.13 -4.78
N THR A 174 19.18 28.34 -5.21
CA THR A 174 20.46 28.62 -5.92
C THR A 174 21.50 29.29 -5.02
N VAL A 175 21.12 29.65 -3.79
CA VAL A 175 21.95 30.31 -2.79
C VAL A 175 22.02 29.43 -1.54
N ALA A 176 23.20 29.33 -0.95
CA ALA A 176 23.40 28.52 0.24
C ALA A 176 22.52 28.99 1.41
N ASN A 177 21.93 28.03 2.11
CA ASN A 177 21.05 28.18 3.27
C ASN A 177 19.68 28.77 2.94
N GLU A 178 19.27 28.75 1.68
CA GLU A 178 17.90 29.04 1.29
C GLU A 178 17.11 27.75 1.10
N ARG A 179 15.84 27.77 1.50
CA ARG A 179 14.91 26.67 1.23
C ARG A 179 14.57 26.57 -0.25
N GLY A 180 14.23 25.37 -0.70
CA GLY A 180 13.60 25.15 -2.00
C GLY A 180 12.23 25.82 -2.09
N GLY A 181 11.77 26.07 -3.31
CA GLY A 181 10.41 26.57 -3.53
C GLY A 181 9.38 25.46 -3.39
N ASP A 182 8.17 25.82 -2.99
CA ASP A 182 7.04 24.90 -2.91
C ASP A 182 6.39 24.75 -4.29
N GLY A 183 5.96 23.52 -4.60
CA GLY A 183 5.14 23.23 -5.76
C GLY A 183 3.71 23.72 -5.56
N GLY A 184 3.04 24.14 -6.63
CA GLY A 184 1.63 24.49 -6.61
C GLY A 184 0.74 23.29 -6.96
N ALA A 185 -0.41 23.16 -6.30
CA ALA A 185 -1.39 22.10 -6.59
C ALA A 185 -1.82 22.06 -8.06
N VAL A 186 -2.29 20.90 -8.53
CA VAL A 186 -2.87 20.75 -9.88
C VAL A 186 -4.21 20.05 -9.75
N ASN A 187 -5.31 20.78 -10.00
CA ASN A 187 -6.66 20.23 -10.01
C ASN A 187 -7.21 20.26 -11.44
N ILE A 188 -7.70 19.12 -11.92
CA ILE A 188 -8.26 18.94 -13.26
C ILE A 188 -9.61 18.26 -13.14
N ASP A 189 -10.68 18.97 -13.51
CA ASP A 189 -12.06 18.45 -13.53
C ASP A 189 -12.58 18.41 -14.98
N LEU A 190 -12.85 17.20 -15.46
CA LEU A 190 -13.28 16.90 -16.82
C LEU A 190 -14.72 16.37 -16.84
N ASN A 191 -15.67 17.22 -17.24
CA ASN A 191 -17.09 16.84 -17.32
C ASN A 191 -17.38 16.02 -18.58
N TYR A 192 -17.62 14.73 -18.43
CA TYR A 192 -17.95 13.73 -19.47
C TYR A 192 -16.84 13.41 -20.48
N ALA A 193 -15.58 13.78 -20.20
CA ALA A 193 -14.53 13.74 -21.20
C ALA A 193 -13.36 12.82 -20.84
N PHE A 194 -12.71 12.30 -21.88
CA PHE A 194 -11.52 11.46 -21.77
C PHE A 194 -10.29 12.29 -21.33
N SER A 195 -9.47 11.73 -20.42
CA SER A 195 -8.14 12.28 -20.08
C SER A 195 -7.04 11.41 -20.68
N LYS A 196 -6.19 11.99 -21.52
CA LYS A 196 -4.94 11.36 -21.99
C LYS A 196 -3.74 12.10 -21.40
N VAL A 197 -3.02 11.45 -20.50
CA VAL A 197 -1.74 11.93 -19.96
C VAL A 197 -0.63 11.06 -20.54
N ASP A 198 -0.10 11.48 -21.67
CA ASP A 198 1.09 10.91 -22.31
C ASP A 198 2.31 11.80 -22.09
N GLY A 199 2.25 12.75 -21.15
CA GLY A 199 3.36 13.62 -20.78
C GLY A 199 3.46 13.75 -19.26
N THR A 200 4.20 14.75 -18.78
CA THR A 200 4.49 14.89 -17.34
C THR A 200 3.56 15.89 -16.66
N ILE A 201 3.11 15.60 -15.45
CA ILE A 201 2.53 16.56 -14.51
C ILE A 201 3.47 16.65 -13.31
N ASP A 202 4.01 17.83 -13.04
CA ASP A 202 5.08 18.04 -12.07
C ASP A 202 4.71 19.17 -11.11
N ALA A 203 4.33 18.79 -9.89
CA ALA A 203 4.00 19.68 -8.78
C ALA A 203 4.94 19.47 -7.59
N SER A 204 6.14 18.93 -7.82
CA SER A 204 7.10 18.65 -6.74
C SER A 204 7.62 19.90 -6.06
N GLY A 205 8.08 19.74 -4.82
CA GLY A 205 8.88 20.74 -4.14
C GLY A 205 10.30 20.84 -4.71
N GLY A 206 10.86 22.04 -4.68
CA GLY A 206 12.25 22.33 -5.04
C GLY A 206 13.23 21.94 -3.93
N ASN A 207 14.47 21.66 -4.28
CA ASN A 207 15.50 21.32 -3.31
C ASN A 207 16.02 22.57 -2.58
N GLY A 208 16.20 22.46 -1.26
CA GLY A 208 16.99 23.40 -0.46
C GLY A 208 18.49 23.23 -0.70
N LEU A 209 19.28 24.22 -0.28
CA LEU A 209 20.74 24.19 -0.39
C LEU A 209 21.39 24.51 0.96
N GLY A 210 22.41 23.74 1.37
CA GLY A 210 23.09 23.97 2.65
C GLY A 210 22.17 23.66 3.84
N THR A 211 21.93 24.65 4.70
CA THR A 211 20.97 24.51 5.82
C THR A 211 19.53 24.88 5.45
N GLY A 212 19.22 25.06 4.17
CA GLY A 212 17.86 25.34 3.72
C GLY A 212 17.06 24.06 3.55
N ASP A 213 15.81 24.08 3.98
CA ASP A 213 14.89 22.95 3.87
C ASP A 213 14.44 22.71 2.42
N GLY A 214 13.96 21.50 2.12
CA GLY A 214 13.22 21.23 0.90
C GLY A 214 11.93 22.04 0.85
N GLY A 215 11.45 22.34 -0.35
CA GLY A 215 10.08 22.80 -0.55
C GLY A 215 9.12 21.63 -0.54
N ASP A 216 7.87 21.90 -0.21
CA ASP A 216 6.81 20.91 -0.18
C ASP A 216 6.10 20.83 -1.54
N ALA A 217 5.43 19.72 -1.79
CA ALA A 217 4.75 19.50 -3.06
C ALA A 217 3.30 19.99 -3.07
N ALA A 218 2.82 20.29 -4.29
CA ALA A 218 1.43 20.51 -4.68
C ALA A 218 0.56 21.31 -3.69
N ILE A 219 1.08 22.42 -3.15
CA ILE A 219 0.35 23.25 -2.18
C ILE A 219 -0.73 24.08 -2.86
N HIS A 220 -1.98 23.97 -2.41
CA HIS A 220 -3.07 24.85 -2.81
C HIS A 220 -3.37 25.89 -1.73
N SER A 221 -3.45 25.48 -0.46
CA SER A 221 -3.70 26.28 0.76
C SER A 221 -3.55 25.35 1.99
N GLU A 222 -3.93 25.77 3.20
CA GLU A 222 -3.82 24.90 4.40
C GLU A 222 -4.62 23.58 4.33
N ASN A 223 -5.56 23.42 3.39
CA ASN A 223 -6.54 22.31 3.42
C ASN A 223 -6.59 21.41 2.17
N ALA A 224 -5.85 21.71 1.10
CA ALA A 224 -5.85 20.86 -0.10
C ALA A 224 -4.44 20.84 -0.70
N ASN A 225 -3.76 19.70 -0.65
CA ASN A 225 -2.40 19.55 -1.14
C ASN A 225 -2.36 18.32 -2.05
N GLU A 226 -2.70 18.49 -3.34
CA GLU A 226 -2.92 17.36 -4.25
C GLU A 226 -2.61 17.67 -5.73
N ILE A 227 -2.31 16.61 -6.48
CA ILE A 227 -2.58 16.52 -7.91
C ILE A 227 -3.85 15.69 -8.08
N TYR A 228 -4.95 16.33 -8.44
CA TYR A 228 -6.25 15.70 -8.62
C TYR A 228 -6.67 15.72 -10.09
N ILE A 229 -6.97 14.55 -10.65
CA ILE A 229 -7.56 14.39 -11.98
C ILE A 229 -8.89 13.68 -11.84
N TYR A 230 -9.97 14.46 -11.93
CA TYR A 230 -11.33 13.96 -12.01
C TYR A 230 -11.81 13.89 -13.44
N SER A 231 -12.42 12.77 -13.81
CA SER A 231 -13.04 12.59 -15.11
C SER A 231 -14.30 11.75 -15.02
N TYR A 232 -15.40 12.22 -15.62
CA TYR A 232 -16.55 11.32 -15.81
C TYR A 232 -16.29 10.22 -16.87
N GLY A 233 -15.22 10.32 -17.65
CA GLY A 233 -14.83 9.34 -18.67
C GLY A 233 -13.53 8.63 -18.28
N THR A 234 -12.94 7.90 -19.22
CA THR A 234 -11.69 7.15 -18.98
C THR A 234 -10.49 8.08 -18.76
N ILE A 235 -9.64 7.74 -17.78
CA ILE A 235 -8.32 8.32 -17.58
C ILE A 235 -7.26 7.35 -18.12
N VAL A 236 -6.33 7.84 -18.94
CA VAL A 236 -5.20 7.07 -19.47
C VAL A 236 -3.90 7.83 -19.24
N HIS A 237 -3.07 7.34 -18.31
CA HIS A 237 -1.68 7.77 -18.08
C HIS A 237 -0.72 6.73 -18.68
N THR A 238 0.18 7.12 -19.60
CA THR A 238 0.96 6.15 -20.42
C THR A 238 2.42 5.98 -19.97
N GLY A 239 3.03 4.86 -20.39
CA GLY A 239 4.10 4.19 -19.64
C GLY A 239 5.52 4.74 -19.61
N SER A 240 5.79 5.95 -20.10
CA SER A 240 7.12 6.57 -19.94
C SER A 240 7.13 7.88 -19.15
N HIS A 241 5.98 8.28 -18.61
CA HIS A 241 5.80 9.59 -18.01
C HIS A 241 5.48 9.50 -16.52
N THR A 242 5.48 10.67 -15.87
CA THR A 242 5.40 10.77 -14.42
C THR A 242 4.39 11.83 -14.02
N ILE A 243 3.57 11.49 -13.02
CA ILE A 243 2.82 12.45 -12.22
C ILE A 243 3.56 12.55 -10.88
N ASN A 244 4.06 13.74 -10.56
CA ASN A 244 5.03 13.94 -9.48
C ASN A 244 4.56 15.00 -8.48
N ALA A 245 4.23 14.56 -7.27
CA ALA A 245 3.93 15.36 -6.09
C ALA A 245 4.96 15.09 -4.97
N SER A 246 6.24 14.85 -5.32
CA SER A 246 7.30 14.57 -4.33
C SER A 246 7.82 15.84 -3.66
N GLY A 247 8.20 15.73 -2.38
CA GLY A 247 8.85 16.82 -1.66
C GLY A 247 10.30 17.03 -2.07
N GLY A 248 10.81 18.25 -1.91
CA GLY A 248 12.19 18.61 -2.22
C GLY A 248 13.19 18.13 -1.16
N ASN A 249 14.43 17.86 -1.54
CA ASN A 249 15.49 17.52 -0.57
C ASN A 249 16.04 18.78 0.10
N GLY A 250 16.57 18.67 1.32
CA GLY A 250 17.16 19.82 2.01
C GLY A 250 17.85 19.50 3.34
N ALA A 251 17.97 20.51 4.20
CA ALA A 251 18.38 20.32 5.59
C ALA A 251 17.36 19.41 6.29
N SER A 252 16.09 19.82 6.30
CA SER A 252 14.93 18.94 6.41
C SER A 252 14.38 18.67 5.01
N GLY A 253 13.84 17.48 4.78
CA GLY A 253 13.14 17.16 3.54
C GLY A 253 11.76 17.79 3.52
N GLY A 254 11.32 18.24 2.35
CA GLY A 254 9.95 18.71 2.15
C GLY A 254 8.96 17.55 2.08
N HIS A 255 7.72 17.80 2.47
CA HIS A 255 6.64 16.82 2.43
C HIS A 255 6.14 16.63 0.99
N ALA A 256 5.79 15.39 0.66
CA ALA A 256 5.04 15.08 -0.53
C ALA A 256 3.56 15.43 -0.37
N SER A 257 2.84 15.38 -1.49
CA SER A 257 1.43 15.64 -1.59
C SER A 257 0.68 14.47 -2.17
N GLU A 258 -0.64 14.53 -2.06
CA GLU A 258 -1.53 13.53 -2.63
C GLU A 258 -1.51 13.52 -4.16
N ILE A 259 -1.68 12.34 -4.75
CA ILE A 259 -2.03 12.15 -6.16
C ILE A 259 -3.32 11.36 -6.22
N GLU A 260 -4.35 11.92 -6.84
CA GLU A 260 -5.64 11.26 -6.99
C GLU A 260 -6.07 11.23 -8.47
N LEU A 261 -6.36 10.02 -8.96
CA LEU A 261 -6.91 9.76 -10.27
C LEU A 261 -8.31 9.17 -10.11
N GLU A 262 -9.34 9.96 -10.37
CA GLU A 262 -10.74 9.56 -10.16
C GLU A 262 -11.50 9.55 -11.48
N SER A 263 -12.01 8.36 -11.83
CA SER A 263 -12.88 8.19 -12.99
C SER A 263 -14.28 7.76 -12.58
N TYR A 264 -15.29 8.58 -12.87
CA TYR A 264 -16.67 8.26 -12.50
C TYR A 264 -17.21 7.08 -13.35
N TYR A 265 -17.47 7.28 -14.64
CA TYR A 265 -18.04 6.20 -15.49
C TYR A 265 -17.01 5.39 -16.28
N GLY A 266 -15.73 5.76 -16.22
CA GLY A 266 -14.67 5.15 -17.01
C GLY A 266 -13.69 4.35 -16.15
N SER A 267 -12.85 3.56 -16.82
CA SER A 267 -11.69 2.94 -16.17
C SER A 267 -10.54 3.93 -16.01
N VAL A 268 -9.65 3.63 -15.07
CA VAL A 268 -8.32 4.26 -15.00
C VAL A 268 -7.29 3.29 -15.56
N TYR A 269 -6.53 3.74 -16.55
CA TYR A 269 -5.36 3.03 -17.09
C TYR A 269 -4.10 3.80 -16.70
N ASN A 270 -3.29 3.25 -15.82
CA ASN A 270 -2.00 3.81 -15.43
C ASN A 270 -0.86 2.90 -15.88
N GLU A 271 -0.15 3.28 -16.94
CA GLU A 271 1.12 2.65 -17.32
C GLU A 271 2.33 3.46 -16.82
N GLY A 272 2.13 4.74 -16.49
CA GLY A 272 3.20 5.67 -16.06
C GLY A 272 3.46 5.65 -14.55
N THR A 273 4.48 6.39 -14.11
CA THR A 273 4.87 6.42 -12.69
C THR A 273 4.11 7.49 -11.91
N LEU A 274 3.58 7.13 -10.73
CA LEU A 274 3.01 8.09 -9.76
C LEU A 274 3.99 8.25 -8.58
N LEU A 275 4.42 9.49 -8.30
CA LEU A 275 5.42 9.79 -7.26
C LEU A 275 4.91 10.81 -6.24
N ALA A 276 4.64 10.35 -5.03
CA ALA A 276 4.30 11.16 -3.86
C ALA A 276 5.32 10.88 -2.73
N VAL A 277 6.61 11.05 -3.03
CA VAL A 277 7.72 10.67 -2.14
C VAL A 277 8.22 11.86 -1.33
N GLY A 278 8.36 11.68 -0.02
CA GLY A 278 8.93 12.70 0.86
C GLY A 278 10.39 13.01 0.51
N GLY A 279 10.77 14.28 0.61
CA GLY A 279 12.14 14.73 0.34
C GLY A 279 13.13 14.22 1.38
N ASN A 280 14.41 14.04 1.01
CA ASN A 280 15.43 13.65 1.97
C ASN A 280 15.94 14.85 2.78
N GLY A 281 16.04 14.68 4.09
CA GLY A 281 16.75 15.56 5.02
C GLY A 281 18.22 15.17 5.15
N THR A 282 19.11 16.14 5.14
CA THR A 282 20.55 15.91 5.34
C THR A 282 20.99 16.09 6.79
N THR A 283 20.28 16.93 7.55
CA THR A 283 20.56 17.20 8.98
C THR A 283 19.32 17.19 9.87
N GLY A 284 18.14 17.42 9.28
CA GLY A 284 16.82 17.34 9.90
C GLY A 284 16.09 16.08 9.46
N SER A 285 14.79 16.02 9.72
CA SER A 285 13.95 14.89 9.31
C SER A 285 13.84 14.78 7.79
N GLY A 286 13.61 13.57 7.30
CA GLY A 286 13.03 13.39 5.98
C GLY A 286 11.59 13.89 5.96
N GLY A 287 11.12 14.28 4.77
CA GLY A 287 9.72 14.63 4.55
C GLY A 287 8.87 13.36 4.52
N ASN A 288 7.59 13.51 4.84
CA ASN A 288 6.64 12.40 4.76
C ASN A 288 6.21 12.17 3.29
N GLY A 289 5.83 10.93 2.98
CA GLY A 289 5.12 10.59 1.75
C GLY A 289 3.74 11.25 1.69
N GLY A 290 3.12 11.22 0.52
CA GLY A 290 1.75 11.70 0.30
C GLY A 290 0.90 10.61 -0.34
N TYR A 291 -0.41 10.63 -0.11
CA TYR A 291 -1.29 9.54 -0.55
C TYR A 291 -1.31 9.36 -2.07
N ILE A 292 -1.58 8.14 -2.53
CA ILE A 292 -1.92 7.87 -3.92
C ILE A 292 -3.28 7.18 -3.96
N TYR A 293 -4.25 7.83 -4.58
CA TYR A 293 -5.60 7.31 -4.78
C TYR A 293 -5.86 7.06 -6.26
N VAL A 294 -6.37 5.87 -6.56
CA VAL A 294 -6.89 5.53 -7.88
C VAL A 294 -8.31 5.00 -7.73
N TYR A 295 -9.27 5.79 -8.20
CA TYR A 295 -10.69 5.52 -8.10
C TYR A 295 -11.30 5.29 -9.48
N SER A 296 -12.17 4.30 -9.56
CA SER A 296 -13.05 4.09 -10.71
C SER A 296 -14.44 3.69 -10.21
N ASP A 297 -15.40 4.61 -10.18
CA ASP A 297 -16.66 4.37 -9.47
C ASP A 297 -17.53 3.30 -10.14
N TYR A 298 -17.49 3.21 -11.47
CA TYR A 298 -18.33 2.29 -12.25
C TYR A 298 -17.55 1.41 -13.23
N ALA A 299 -16.23 1.29 -13.06
CA ALA A 299 -15.41 0.46 -13.93
C ALA A 299 -14.14 -0.04 -13.23
N SER A 300 -13.20 -0.52 -14.04
CA SER A 300 -11.97 -1.20 -13.61
C SER A 300 -10.76 -0.28 -13.50
N ILE A 301 -9.76 -0.72 -12.74
CA ILE A 301 -8.44 -0.10 -12.64
C ILE A 301 -7.40 -1.02 -13.26
N TYR A 302 -6.63 -0.48 -14.19
CA TYR A 302 -5.56 -1.18 -14.88
C TYR A 302 -4.24 -0.46 -14.64
N ASN A 303 -3.35 -1.06 -13.86
CA ASN A 303 -2.05 -0.50 -13.52
C ASN A 303 -0.89 -1.35 -14.04
N SER A 304 0.06 -0.74 -14.74
CA SER A 304 1.35 -1.32 -15.09
C SER A 304 2.54 -0.41 -14.77
N GLY A 305 2.27 0.81 -14.31
CA GLY A 305 3.29 1.74 -13.86
C GLY A 305 3.50 1.71 -12.35
N ASP A 306 4.70 2.07 -11.91
CA ASP A 306 5.03 2.10 -10.48
C ASP A 306 4.27 3.21 -9.73
N MET A 307 3.87 2.94 -8.49
CA MET A 307 3.32 3.93 -7.56
C MET A 307 4.19 4.03 -6.31
N LYS A 308 4.58 5.26 -5.90
CA LYS A 308 5.51 5.48 -4.77
C LYS A 308 5.01 6.56 -3.84
N SER A 309 4.66 6.17 -2.62
CA SER A 309 4.17 6.99 -1.50
C SER A 309 5.11 6.88 -0.28
N SER A 310 6.42 6.83 -0.53
CA SER A 310 7.43 6.56 0.50
C SER A 310 7.86 7.82 1.25
N GLY A 311 8.28 7.66 2.51
CA GLY A 311 8.92 8.71 3.29
C GLY A 311 10.36 8.97 2.86
N GLY A 312 10.85 10.19 3.10
CA GLY A 312 12.22 10.59 2.84
C GLY A 312 13.19 10.16 3.93
N ASN A 313 14.46 9.93 3.59
CA ASN A 313 15.49 9.66 4.60
C ASN A 313 15.87 10.94 5.35
N GLY A 314 16.37 10.84 6.57
CA GLY A 314 16.78 12.02 7.35
C GLY A 314 17.63 11.70 8.56
N ALA A 315 17.84 12.69 9.43
CA ALA A 315 18.27 12.44 10.81
C ALA A 315 17.23 11.57 11.54
N LYS A 316 15.95 11.89 11.34
CA LYS A 316 14.79 11.01 11.53
C LYS A 316 14.21 10.69 10.14
N GLY A 317 13.83 9.45 9.89
CA GLY A 317 13.07 9.09 8.70
C GLY A 317 11.71 9.79 8.66
N GLY A 318 11.26 10.14 7.45
CA GLY A 318 9.87 10.54 7.21
C GLY A 318 8.98 9.30 7.07
N ASP A 319 7.72 9.43 7.45
CA ASP A 319 6.75 8.35 7.37
C ASP A 319 6.20 8.24 5.94
N ALA A 320 5.80 7.05 5.50
CA ALA A 320 5.08 6.85 4.25
C ALA A 320 3.63 7.36 4.34
N SER A 321 2.90 7.29 3.23
CA SER A 321 1.44 7.42 3.20
C SER A 321 0.83 6.33 2.34
N ALA A 322 -0.49 6.17 2.39
CA ALA A 322 -1.11 4.99 1.82
C ALA A 322 -1.29 5.05 0.28
N ILE A 323 -1.40 3.86 -0.33
CA ILE A 323 -1.73 3.68 -1.75
C ILE A 323 -3.06 2.92 -1.83
N TYR A 324 -4.03 3.49 -2.53
CA TYR A 324 -5.39 2.98 -2.60
C TYR A 324 -5.85 2.73 -4.04
N LEU A 325 -6.38 1.54 -4.30
CA LEU A 325 -6.98 1.14 -5.58
C LEU A 325 -8.43 0.69 -5.34
N TYR A 326 -9.38 1.52 -5.76
CA TYR A 326 -10.82 1.34 -5.51
C TYR A 326 -11.63 1.34 -6.83
N PRO A 327 -11.78 0.19 -7.51
CA PRO A 327 -12.73 0.07 -8.61
C PRO A 327 -14.13 -0.29 -8.12
N GLY A 328 -15.14 0.09 -8.90
CA GLY A 328 -16.55 -0.24 -8.64
C GLY A 328 -17.18 0.45 -7.44
N TYR A 329 -16.59 1.53 -6.89
CA TYR A 329 -17.05 2.16 -5.63
C TYR A 329 -18.56 2.38 -5.51
N ASP A 330 -19.21 2.83 -6.60
CA ASP A 330 -20.65 3.06 -6.65
C ASP A 330 -21.42 1.95 -7.41
N SER A 331 -20.75 0.96 -8.01
CA SER A 331 -21.44 -0.10 -8.77
C SER A 331 -20.67 -1.41 -9.02
N TYR A 332 -21.49 -2.42 -9.29
CA TYR A 332 -21.29 -3.87 -9.37
C TYR A 332 -20.10 -4.48 -10.14
N ILE A 333 -19.32 -3.76 -10.95
CA ILE A 333 -18.35 -4.43 -11.85
C ILE A 333 -17.08 -3.59 -12.05
N GLY A 334 -16.08 -3.84 -11.21
CA GLY A 334 -14.71 -3.39 -11.38
C GLY A 334 -13.72 -4.53 -11.17
N GLU A 335 -12.61 -4.55 -11.92
CA GLU A 335 -11.47 -5.44 -11.69
C GLU A 335 -10.22 -4.60 -11.42
N ILE A 336 -9.26 -5.15 -10.68
CA ILE A 336 -7.91 -4.58 -10.54
C ILE A 336 -6.94 -5.49 -11.27
N LEU A 337 -6.26 -4.98 -12.30
CA LEU A 337 -5.09 -5.64 -12.88
C LEU A 337 -3.85 -4.79 -12.61
N ASN A 338 -3.01 -5.22 -11.68
CA ASN A 338 -1.78 -4.53 -11.29
C ASN A 338 -0.53 -5.30 -11.72
N SER A 339 0.34 -4.68 -12.51
CA SER A 339 1.67 -5.21 -12.85
C SER A 339 2.82 -4.27 -12.50
N GLY A 340 2.51 -3.03 -12.10
CA GLY A 340 3.48 -2.07 -11.60
C GLY A 340 3.80 -2.33 -10.13
N ASP A 341 5.01 -1.96 -9.71
CA ASP A 341 5.42 -2.10 -8.31
C ASP A 341 4.82 -0.98 -7.44
N LEU A 342 4.43 -1.32 -6.21
CA LEU A 342 3.82 -0.39 -5.25
C LEU A 342 4.77 -0.19 -4.04
N TYR A 343 5.04 1.05 -3.67
CA TYR A 343 6.02 1.40 -2.62
C TYR A 343 5.45 2.41 -1.60
N ALA A 344 5.13 1.96 -0.40
CA ALA A 344 4.71 2.74 0.75
C ALA A 344 5.71 2.59 1.93
N ASN A 345 7.01 2.71 1.64
CA ASN A 345 8.07 2.48 2.64
C ASN A 345 8.37 3.72 3.49
N GLY A 346 8.67 3.50 4.76
CA GLY A 346 9.23 4.52 5.64
C GLY A 346 10.66 4.92 5.27
N GLY A 347 11.03 6.17 5.55
CA GLY A 347 12.38 6.67 5.33
C GLY A 347 13.37 6.21 6.40
N ASN A 348 14.66 6.08 6.07
CA ASN A 348 15.67 5.73 7.08
C ASN A 348 16.08 6.95 7.93
N GLY A 349 16.25 6.74 9.23
CA GLY A 349 16.86 7.65 10.18
C GLY A 349 18.36 7.40 10.32
N SER A 350 19.18 8.42 10.05
CA SER A 350 20.65 8.35 10.12
C SER A 350 21.22 8.68 11.51
N SER A 351 20.41 9.23 12.41
CA SER A 351 20.80 9.53 13.80
C SER A 351 19.58 9.58 14.74
N GLY A 352 18.53 8.87 14.40
CA GLY A 352 17.19 8.96 14.96
C GLY A 352 16.32 7.86 14.36
N ASN A 353 15.04 7.85 14.72
CA ASN A 353 14.15 6.76 14.34
C ASN A 353 14.01 6.64 12.82
N GLY A 354 13.82 5.42 12.34
CA GLY A 354 13.21 5.19 11.04
C GLY A 354 11.78 5.75 10.99
N GLY A 355 11.32 6.07 9.79
CA GLY A 355 9.91 6.38 9.54
C GLY A 355 9.11 5.08 9.35
N SER A 356 7.82 5.13 9.62
CA SER A 356 6.94 3.97 9.41
C SER A 356 6.58 3.79 7.94
N GLY A 357 6.37 2.53 7.54
CA GLY A 357 5.65 2.19 6.31
C GLY A 357 4.18 2.60 6.40
N ALA A 358 3.42 2.42 5.32
CA ALA A 358 2.00 2.76 5.27
C ALA A 358 1.19 1.73 4.48
N GLU A 359 -0.12 1.84 4.61
CA GLU A 359 -1.10 0.92 4.04
C GLU A 359 -1.09 0.89 2.50
N ILE A 360 -1.26 -0.29 1.93
CA ILE A 360 -1.56 -0.52 0.52
C ILE A 360 -2.88 -1.28 0.46
N TYR A 361 -3.87 -0.72 -0.22
CA TYR A 361 -5.25 -1.17 -0.13
C TYR A 361 -5.84 -1.43 -1.52
N PHE A 362 -6.31 -2.65 -1.74
CA PHE A 362 -7.00 -3.10 -2.92
C PHE A 362 -8.41 -3.41 -2.47
N TYR A 363 -9.39 -2.63 -2.90
CA TYR A 363 -10.75 -2.81 -2.42
C TYR A 363 -11.72 -2.77 -3.57
N LEU A 364 -12.30 -3.93 -3.85
CA LEU A 364 -13.16 -4.15 -4.99
C LEU A 364 -14.59 -4.35 -4.52
N TYR A 365 -15.48 -3.51 -5.02
CA TYR A 365 -16.91 -3.74 -4.94
C TYR A 365 -17.38 -4.54 -6.17
N GLY A 366 -17.94 -5.73 -5.95
CA GLY A 366 -18.61 -6.54 -6.96
C GLY A 366 -17.77 -7.63 -7.64
N ALA A 367 -18.09 -7.94 -8.91
CA ALA A 367 -17.79 -9.23 -9.56
C ALA A 367 -16.52 -9.32 -10.43
N GLY A 368 -15.58 -8.38 -10.32
CA GLY A 368 -14.30 -8.47 -11.05
C GLY A 368 -13.19 -9.11 -10.22
N ASP A 369 -12.07 -9.47 -10.85
CA ASP A 369 -10.94 -10.09 -10.13
C ASP A 369 -9.96 -9.03 -9.62
N ALA A 370 -9.30 -9.33 -8.50
CA ALA A 370 -8.11 -8.60 -8.03
C ALA A 370 -6.86 -9.40 -8.41
N ARG A 371 -6.08 -8.93 -9.39
CA ARG A 371 -4.86 -9.60 -9.84
C ARG A 371 -3.66 -8.67 -9.75
N THR A 372 -2.61 -9.13 -9.06
CA THR A 372 -1.35 -8.40 -8.97
C THR A 372 -0.13 -9.28 -9.26
N SER A 373 0.76 -8.76 -10.12
CA SER A 373 2.06 -9.36 -10.44
C SER A 373 3.22 -8.42 -10.15
N GLY A 374 2.94 -7.15 -9.85
CA GLY A 374 3.95 -6.21 -9.36
C GLY A 374 4.31 -6.51 -7.91
N ASN A 375 5.51 -6.13 -7.50
CA ASN A 375 5.93 -6.26 -6.11
C ASN A 375 5.29 -5.17 -5.24
N ILE A 376 5.06 -5.49 -3.98
CA ILE A 376 4.40 -4.63 -3.01
C ILE A 376 5.35 -4.46 -1.83
N TYR A 377 5.67 -3.20 -1.50
CA TYR A 377 6.62 -2.85 -0.45
C TYR A 377 5.99 -1.82 0.50
N ALA A 378 5.82 -2.16 1.78
CA ALA A 378 5.40 -1.24 2.84
C ALA A 378 6.33 -1.34 4.05
N ASN A 379 7.64 -1.42 3.82
CA ASN A 379 8.61 -1.66 4.87
C ASN A 379 8.79 -0.45 5.80
N GLY A 380 9.14 -0.74 7.05
CA GLY A 380 9.62 0.26 7.98
C GLY A 380 11.03 0.75 7.65
N GLY A 381 11.33 2.02 7.93
CA GLY A 381 12.66 2.58 7.75
C GLY A 381 13.64 2.15 8.85
N ASN A 382 14.93 2.04 8.54
CA ASN A 382 15.94 1.73 9.57
C ASN A 382 16.26 2.95 10.44
N GLY A 383 16.54 2.77 11.72
CA GLY A 383 16.96 3.81 12.67
C GLY A 383 18.37 3.61 13.20
N VAL A 384 19.28 4.54 12.87
CA VAL A 384 20.65 4.54 13.42
C VAL A 384 20.69 5.33 14.73
N GLY A 385 21.20 4.69 15.79
CA GLY A 385 21.21 5.19 17.16
C GLY A 385 19.85 5.26 17.85
N ALA A 386 18.80 4.67 17.25
CA ALA A 386 17.42 4.77 17.71
C ALA A 386 16.58 3.57 17.21
N ASP A 387 15.26 3.70 17.26
CA ASP A 387 14.33 2.63 16.87
C ASP A 387 14.17 2.55 15.34
N GLY A 388 13.99 1.34 14.81
CA GLY A 388 13.45 1.13 13.48
C GLY A 388 12.00 1.61 13.40
N GLY A 389 11.54 1.95 12.19
CA GLY A 389 10.14 2.22 11.93
C GLY A 389 9.36 0.92 11.74
N ASP A 390 8.09 0.93 12.12
CA ASP A 390 7.18 -0.18 11.86
C ASP A 390 6.85 -0.26 10.36
N ALA A 391 6.52 -1.46 9.87
CA ALA A 391 5.96 -1.62 8.54
C ALA A 391 4.54 -1.04 8.45
N GLY A 392 4.04 -0.91 7.22
CA GLY A 392 2.63 -0.75 6.91
C GLY A 392 1.99 -2.07 6.50
N ASP A 393 0.72 -2.00 6.12
CA ASP A 393 -0.11 -3.18 5.89
C ASP A 393 -0.51 -3.31 4.41
N LEU A 394 -0.88 -4.51 3.99
CA LEU A 394 -1.50 -4.80 2.71
C LEU A 394 -2.86 -5.45 2.93
N TYR A 395 -3.87 -4.86 2.31
CA TYR A 395 -5.22 -5.40 2.32
C TYR A 395 -5.71 -5.60 0.90
N ILE A 396 -6.28 -6.77 0.62
CA ILE A 396 -6.97 -7.11 -0.62
C ILE A 396 -8.36 -7.60 -0.26
N TYR A 397 -9.30 -6.67 -0.22
CA TYR A 397 -10.69 -6.96 0.07
C TYR A 397 -11.51 -7.01 -1.21
N GLN A 398 -12.34 -8.03 -1.27
CA GLN A 398 -13.33 -8.15 -2.31
C GLN A 398 -14.68 -8.43 -1.69
N GLU A 399 -15.59 -7.46 -1.85
CA GLU A 399 -16.96 -7.57 -1.33
C GLU A 399 -17.95 -7.82 -2.47
N GLY A 400 -18.84 -8.78 -2.27
CA GLY A 400 -20.00 -9.05 -3.13
C GLY A 400 -21.12 -7.99 -3.09
N TYR A 401 -20.87 -6.82 -2.50
CA TYR A 401 -21.90 -5.79 -2.29
C TYR A 401 -21.98 -4.78 -3.44
N GLY A 402 -23.20 -4.40 -3.80
CA GLY A 402 -23.44 -3.21 -4.59
C GLY A 402 -24.77 -2.57 -4.22
N GLU A 403 -24.72 -1.31 -3.78
CA GLU A 403 -25.93 -0.50 -3.64
C GLU A 403 -26.34 -0.01 -5.03
N ASP A 404 -27.47 -0.48 -5.57
CA ASP A 404 -28.13 0.40 -6.53
C ASP A 404 -28.70 1.57 -5.73
N GLY A 405 -28.48 2.80 -6.19
CA GLY A 405 -29.12 3.98 -5.62
C GLY A 405 -30.67 3.95 -5.69
N THR A 406 -31.29 2.82 -6.04
CA THR A 406 -32.72 2.56 -6.02
C THR A 406 -33.16 1.69 -4.82
N GLY A 407 -32.22 1.23 -3.99
CA GLY A 407 -32.46 0.40 -2.81
C GLY A 407 -32.86 -1.04 -3.13
N VAL A 408 -32.44 -1.55 -4.29
CA VAL A 408 -32.57 -2.96 -4.69
C VAL A 408 -31.16 -3.50 -4.90
N ASP A 409 -30.66 -4.25 -3.93
CA ASP A 409 -29.33 -4.83 -4.02
C ASP A 409 -29.28 -5.81 -5.21
N GLU A 410 -28.58 -5.47 -6.30
CA GLU A 410 -28.27 -6.44 -7.37
C GLU A 410 -27.01 -7.19 -6.96
N GLU A 411 -27.22 -8.25 -6.20
CA GLU A 411 -26.14 -9.13 -5.74
C GLU A 411 -25.33 -9.61 -6.95
N VAL A 412 -24.00 -9.57 -6.86
CA VAL A 412 -23.09 -10.17 -7.84
C VAL A 412 -22.05 -11.02 -7.13
N ALA A 413 -21.72 -12.18 -7.68
CA ALA A 413 -20.72 -13.05 -7.06
C ALA A 413 -19.33 -12.39 -7.13
N PRO A 414 -18.58 -12.31 -6.03
CA PRO A 414 -17.23 -11.78 -6.07
C PRO A 414 -16.35 -12.67 -6.98
N GLY A 415 -15.45 -12.00 -7.70
CA GLY A 415 -14.32 -12.59 -8.41
C GLY A 415 -13.25 -13.13 -7.46
N GLY A 416 -12.10 -13.51 -8.01
CA GLY A 416 -10.97 -14.07 -7.27
C GLY A 416 -9.83 -13.08 -7.02
N ILE A 417 -8.98 -13.43 -6.06
CA ILE A 417 -7.74 -12.73 -5.74
C ILE A 417 -6.55 -13.57 -6.23
N GLU A 418 -5.69 -13.00 -7.08
CA GLU A 418 -4.44 -13.65 -7.52
C GLU A 418 -3.23 -12.74 -7.31
N VAL A 419 -2.29 -13.16 -6.46
CA VAL A 419 -1.04 -12.46 -6.19
C VAL A 419 0.15 -13.28 -6.67
N SER A 420 1.07 -12.65 -7.39
CA SER A 420 2.29 -13.32 -7.89
C SER A 420 3.57 -12.48 -7.82
N GLY A 421 3.49 -11.23 -7.38
CA GLY A 421 4.65 -10.39 -7.04
C GLY A 421 5.06 -10.56 -5.58
N ASN A 422 6.30 -10.18 -5.23
CA ASN A 422 6.78 -10.24 -3.85
C ASN A 422 5.98 -9.28 -2.97
N ILE A 423 5.76 -9.65 -1.72
CA ILE A 423 5.18 -8.79 -0.69
C ILE A 423 6.21 -8.65 0.42
N GLU A 424 6.67 -7.44 0.66
CA GLU A 424 7.57 -7.09 1.76
C GLU A 424 6.91 -6.01 2.60
N VAL A 425 6.50 -6.40 3.80
CA VAL A 425 5.95 -5.51 4.83
C VAL A 425 6.72 -5.75 6.13
N ASN A 426 8.05 -5.76 6.04
CA ASN A 426 8.91 -6.03 7.18
C ASN A 426 9.23 -4.75 7.97
N GLY A 427 9.40 -4.91 9.28
CA GLY A 427 9.84 -3.82 10.16
C GLY A 427 11.25 -3.34 9.82
N GLY A 428 11.55 -2.09 10.15
CA GLY A 428 12.88 -1.52 9.99
C GLY A 428 13.82 -1.92 11.12
N ASN A 429 15.12 -2.07 10.83
CA ASN A 429 16.11 -2.34 11.88
C ASN A 429 16.42 -1.09 12.70
N GLY A 430 16.64 -1.23 14.00
CA GLY A 430 17.06 -0.13 14.87
C GLY A 430 18.29 -0.50 15.72
N ASP A 431 19.16 0.49 15.96
CA ASP A 431 20.24 0.33 16.95
C ASP A 431 19.72 0.26 18.40
N ALA A 432 18.45 0.66 18.65
CA ALA A 432 17.77 0.48 19.93
C ALA A 432 16.75 -0.66 19.83
N ASN A 433 15.58 -0.42 19.24
CA ASN A 433 14.57 -1.45 19.01
C ASN A 433 14.32 -1.65 17.51
N GLY A 434 14.05 -2.88 17.09
CA GLY A 434 13.52 -3.15 15.75
C GLY A 434 12.06 -2.73 15.64
N GLY A 435 11.64 -2.29 14.46
CA GLY A 435 10.23 -2.01 14.17
C GLY A 435 9.44 -3.29 13.93
N ALA A 436 8.13 -3.25 14.18
CA ALA A 436 7.25 -4.39 13.93
C ALA A 436 7.05 -4.65 12.43
N GLY A 437 6.86 -5.92 12.07
CA GLY A 437 6.35 -6.33 10.76
C GLY A 437 4.87 -5.97 10.59
N GLY A 438 4.44 -5.93 9.34
CA GLY A 438 3.13 -5.46 8.91
C GLY A 438 2.17 -6.60 8.64
N TYR A 439 0.93 -6.25 8.38
CA TYR A 439 -0.17 -7.19 8.21
C TYR A 439 -0.50 -7.38 6.73
N VAL A 440 -0.79 -8.61 6.32
CA VAL A 440 -1.25 -8.94 4.96
C VAL A 440 -2.58 -9.68 5.07
N GLU A 441 -3.63 -9.14 4.46
CA GLU A 441 -4.95 -9.76 4.43
C GLU A 441 -5.47 -9.85 3.00
N ALA A 442 -6.03 -11.01 2.67
CA ALA A 442 -6.80 -11.21 1.45
C ALA A 442 -8.15 -11.82 1.81
N GLU A 443 -9.23 -11.10 1.57
CA GLU A 443 -10.57 -11.55 1.93
C GLU A 443 -11.49 -11.47 0.71
N ILE A 444 -12.23 -12.55 0.50
CA ILE A 444 -13.38 -12.59 -0.40
C ILE A 444 -14.60 -12.84 0.48
N ASP A 445 -15.41 -11.79 0.64
CA ASP A 445 -16.58 -11.80 1.49
C ASP A 445 -17.86 -11.38 0.71
N ASP A 446 -18.99 -11.87 1.18
CA ASP A 446 -20.32 -11.41 0.82
C ASP A 446 -21.16 -11.19 2.09
N TYR A 447 -20.82 -10.14 2.86
CA TYR A 447 -21.53 -9.72 4.08
C TYR A 447 -23.05 -9.51 3.90
N SER A 448 -23.53 -9.36 2.67
CA SER A 448 -24.79 -8.69 2.38
C SER A 448 -25.90 -9.59 1.85
N SER A 449 -25.58 -10.75 1.27
CA SER A 449 -26.48 -11.33 0.26
C SER A 449 -26.87 -12.79 0.49
N GLU A 450 -28.14 -13.12 0.27
CA GLU A 450 -28.68 -14.48 0.48
C GLU A 450 -28.44 -15.40 -0.74
N ASN A 451 -28.03 -14.88 -1.91
CA ASN A 451 -28.20 -15.63 -3.16
C ASN A 451 -26.97 -15.80 -4.06
N ASN A 452 -25.81 -15.17 -3.80
CA ASN A 452 -24.63 -15.34 -4.66
C ASN A 452 -23.41 -15.88 -3.92
N PRO A 453 -22.98 -17.12 -4.21
CA PRO A 453 -21.80 -17.65 -3.56
C PRO A 453 -20.50 -16.97 -3.98
N ALA A 454 -19.65 -16.69 -2.99
CA ALA A 454 -18.27 -16.28 -3.14
C ALA A 454 -17.38 -17.43 -3.66
N VAL A 455 -17.62 -17.88 -4.89
CA VAL A 455 -16.79 -18.93 -5.53
C VAL A 455 -15.42 -18.43 -5.99
N GLY A 456 -15.12 -17.16 -5.78
CA GLY A 456 -13.82 -16.55 -6.02
C GLY A 456 -12.73 -17.26 -5.24
N LEU A 457 -11.59 -17.53 -5.87
CA LEU A 457 -10.46 -18.22 -5.24
C LEU A 457 -9.42 -17.19 -4.81
N ILE A 458 -8.74 -17.45 -3.69
CA ILE A 458 -7.52 -16.73 -3.30
C ILE A 458 -6.31 -17.56 -3.73
N ARG A 459 -5.39 -16.97 -4.48
CA ARG A 459 -4.19 -17.65 -4.97
C ARG A 459 -2.93 -16.80 -4.78
N PHE A 460 -2.00 -17.31 -4.00
CA PHE A 460 -0.63 -16.81 -3.89
C PHE A 460 0.28 -17.71 -4.74
N LEU A 461 0.83 -17.22 -5.85
CA LEU A 461 1.48 -18.04 -6.89
C LEU A 461 3.02 -17.96 -6.87
N GLY A 462 3.69 -19.11 -6.95
CA GLY A 462 5.07 -19.39 -6.50
C GLY A 462 6.28 -18.78 -7.24
N TYR A 463 6.32 -17.45 -7.38
CA TYR A 463 7.58 -16.70 -7.60
C TYR A 463 7.80 -15.58 -6.58
N SER A 464 6.84 -15.39 -5.69
CA SER A 464 6.89 -14.40 -4.64
C SER A 464 7.35 -15.00 -3.30
N SER A 465 7.82 -14.14 -2.41
CA SER A 465 7.86 -14.35 -0.97
C SER A 465 6.94 -13.32 -0.30
N PHE A 466 6.32 -13.70 0.81
CA PHE A 466 5.69 -12.78 1.75
C PHE A 466 6.63 -12.66 2.94
N ASP A 467 7.22 -11.48 3.13
CA ASP A 467 8.08 -11.18 4.25
C ASP A 467 7.38 -10.15 5.14
N VAL A 468 6.90 -10.63 6.28
CA VAL A 468 6.25 -9.83 7.33
C VAL A 468 7.10 -9.82 8.59
N SER A 469 8.42 -10.03 8.47
CA SER A 469 9.32 -10.11 9.61
C SER A 469 9.44 -8.81 10.40
N GLY A 470 9.69 -8.94 11.70
CA GLY A 470 10.10 -7.82 12.54
C GLY A 470 11.55 -7.42 12.29
N GLY A 471 11.86 -6.15 12.48
CA GLY A 471 13.20 -5.62 12.33
C GLY A 471 14.13 -6.03 13.50
N ASP A 472 15.43 -6.05 13.24
CA ASP A 472 16.43 -6.29 14.28
C ASP A 472 16.61 -5.08 15.20
N GLY A 473 16.91 -5.36 16.46
CA GLY A 473 17.16 -4.37 17.51
C GLY A 473 18.39 -4.70 18.35
N ASN A 474 18.78 -3.76 19.20
CA ASN A 474 19.76 -4.01 20.26
C ASN A 474 19.08 -4.40 21.58
N THR A 475 18.01 -3.73 21.97
CA THR A 475 17.28 -3.98 23.23
C THR A 475 16.05 -4.85 23.03
N THR A 476 15.35 -4.71 21.91
CA THR A 476 14.19 -5.52 21.59
C THR A 476 14.12 -5.71 20.08
N GLY A 477 13.96 -6.96 19.64
CA GLY A 477 13.66 -7.27 18.25
C GLY A 477 12.20 -6.93 17.94
N GLY A 478 11.91 -6.46 16.75
CA GLY A 478 10.55 -6.21 16.30
C GLY A 478 9.77 -7.53 16.22
N ASN A 479 8.49 -7.51 16.55
CA ASN A 479 7.63 -8.67 16.31
C ASN A 479 7.35 -8.79 14.81
N ALA A 480 7.18 -10.02 14.32
CA ALA A 480 6.61 -10.21 12.98
C ALA A 480 5.14 -9.78 12.95
N GLY A 481 4.66 -9.46 11.75
CA GLY A 481 3.25 -9.27 11.46
C GLY A 481 2.60 -10.56 10.93
N ASN A 482 1.40 -10.45 10.38
CA ASN A 482 0.55 -11.61 10.15
C ASN A 482 0.11 -11.72 8.69
N VAL A 483 -0.25 -12.93 8.28
CA VAL A 483 -0.82 -13.20 6.95
C VAL A 483 -2.15 -13.92 7.11
N GLU A 484 -3.21 -13.29 6.65
CA GLU A 484 -4.57 -13.80 6.72
C GLU A 484 -5.17 -13.96 5.32
N ALA A 485 -5.97 -15.02 5.15
CA ALA A 485 -6.77 -15.19 3.97
C ALA A 485 -8.11 -15.85 4.28
N TYR A 486 -9.19 -15.22 3.82
CA TYR A 486 -10.56 -15.67 4.09
C TYR A 486 -11.34 -15.81 2.80
N THR A 487 -12.04 -16.93 2.63
CA THR A 487 -13.16 -17.04 1.70
C THR A 487 -14.38 -17.42 2.51
N GLU A 488 -15.19 -16.44 2.88
CA GLU A 488 -16.30 -16.62 3.80
C GLU A 488 -17.58 -17.11 3.09
N ASP A 489 -18.45 -17.77 3.85
CA ASP A 489 -19.84 -18.01 3.42
C ASP A 489 -20.74 -16.81 3.76
N ALA A 490 -21.86 -16.69 3.06
CA ALA A 490 -22.74 -15.55 3.29
C ALA A 490 -23.44 -15.66 4.66
N TRP A 491 -23.32 -14.60 5.49
CA TRP A 491 -23.80 -14.51 6.89
C TRP A 491 -25.26 -14.95 7.15
N THR A 492 -26.11 -14.93 6.12
CA THR A 492 -27.58 -15.09 6.23
C THR A 492 -28.05 -16.53 6.46
N GLY A 493 -27.13 -17.47 6.70
CA GLY A 493 -27.44 -18.90 6.81
C GLY A 493 -27.86 -19.52 5.47
N SER A 494 -27.72 -18.74 4.39
CA SER A 494 -27.73 -19.26 3.04
C SER A 494 -26.45 -20.07 2.88
N LYS A 495 -26.65 -21.34 2.58
CA LYS A 495 -25.56 -22.26 2.35
C LYS A 495 -25.00 -21.86 0.99
N THR A 496 -23.84 -21.24 0.90
CA THR A 496 -23.18 -20.90 -0.36
C THR A 496 -21.79 -21.54 -0.44
N PRO A 497 -21.32 -22.01 -1.62
CA PRO A 497 -19.92 -22.44 -1.74
C PRO A 497 -19.01 -21.23 -1.65
N ALA A 498 -17.95 -21.30 -0.84
CA ALA A 498 -16.82 -20.40 -0.99
C ALA A 498 -15.74 -21.00 -1.90
N GLY A 499 -14.75 -20.18 -2.22
CA GLY A 499 -13.60 -20.58 -2.98
C GLY A 499 -12.57 -21.38 -2.20
N ALA A 500 -11.47 -21.68 -2.88
CA ALA A 500 -10.29 -22.30 -2.30
C ALA A 500 -9.24 -21.23 -2.03
N ILE A 501 -8.43 -21.47 -1.00
CA ILE A 501 -7.19 -20.75 -0.73
C ILE A 501 -6.03 -21.60 -1.19
N ILE A 502 -5.20 -21.06 -2.07
CA ILE A 502 -4.03 -21.76 -2.62
C ILE A 502 -2.77 -20.94 -2.31
N ASN A 503 -1.91 -21.47 -1.46
CA ASN A 503 -0.60 -20.90 -1.18
C ASN A 503 0.53 -21.71 -1.86
N GLU A 504 1.20 -21.07 -2.82
CA GLU A 504 2.43 -21.55 -3.45
C GLU A 504 3.62 -20.63 -3.14
N VAL A 505 3.48 -19.73 -2.16
CA VAL A 505 4.42 -18.65 -1.83
C VAL A 505 5.03 -18.89 -0.45
N GLN A 506 6.34 -18.65 -0.34
CA GLN A 506 7.00 -18.72 0.96
C GLN A 506 6.50 -17.58 1.85
N ILE A 507 6.09 -17.90 3.08
CA ILE A 507 5.71 -16.91 4.09
C ILE A 507 6.78 -16.89 5.18
N ILE A 508 7.30 -15.69 5.47
CA ILE A 508 8.32 -15.42 6.48
C ILE A 508 7.71 -14.41 7.47
N ALA A 509 7.22 -14.92 8.60
CA ALA A 509 6.67 -14.14 9.71
C ALA A 509 7.57 -14.30 10.94
N LYS A 510 8.83 -13.92 10.80
CA LYS A 510 9.84 -14.07 11.87
C LYS A 510 9.94 -12.88 12.79
N GLY A 511 10.10 -13.15 14.07
CA GLY A 511 10.56 -12.13 15.02
C GLY A 511 11.98 -11.66 14.71
N GLY A 512 12.22 -10.37 14.95
CA GLY A 512 13.53 -9.73 14.78
C GLY A 512 14.52 -10.11 15.88
N TYR A 513 15.81 -10.05 15.57
CA TYR A 513 16.88 -10.33 16.51
C TYR A 513 17.07 -9.19 17.53
N ALA A 514 17.49 -9.51 18.76
CA ALA A 514 17.91 -8.53 19.76
C ALA A 514 19.31 -8.82 20.34
N GLU A 515 20.30 -7.95 20.10
CA GLU A 515 21.68 -8.20 20.55
C GLU A 515 21.83 -8.29 22.08
N ASN A 516 21.13 -7.44 22.81
CA ASN A 516 21.28 -7.24 24.26
C ASN A 516 19.93 -7.22 25.01
N GLY A 517 18.88 -7.82 24.44
CA GLY A 517 17.59 -7.95 25.12
C GLY A 517 16.70 -9.04 24.54
N GLU A 518 15.40 -8.81 24.42
CA GLU A 518 14.43 -9.86 24.03
C GLU A 518 14.25 -9.88 22.50
N GLY A 519 14.40 -11.06 21.90
CA GLY A 519 14.04 -11.26 20.50
C GLY A 519 12.55 -11.04 20.29
N GLY A 520 12.16 -10.61 19.09
CA GLY A 520 10.76 -10.38 18.74
C GLY A 520 9.98 -11.67 18.61
N TYR A 521 8.67 -11.61 18.77
CA TYR A 521 7.78 -12.75 18.55
C TYR A 521 7.63 -13.06 17.06
N GLY A 522 7.46 -14.35 16.73
CA GLY A 522 6.94 -14.77 15.43
C GLY A 522 5.51 -14.27 15.22
N GLY A 523 5.14 -14.09 13.95
CA GLY A 523 3.78 -13.69 13.57
C GLY A 523 2.91 -14.88 13.22
N TYR A 524 1.64 -14.66 12.91
CA TYR A 524 0.72 -15.76 12.61
C TYR A 524 0.28 -15.85 11.16
N VAL A 525 -0.16 -17.05 10.77
CA VAL A 525 -0.77 -17.33 9.47
C VAL A 525 -2.11 -17.99 9.69
N GLU A 526 -3.17 -17.32 9.24
CA GLU A 526 -4.55 -17.78 9.40
C GLU A 526 -5.23 -17.84 8.04
N PHE A 527 -5.61 -19.05 7.60
CA PHE A 527 -6.34 -19.25 6.36
C PHE A 527 -7.63 -19.99 6.62
N ASP A 528 -8.73 -19.38 6.20
CA ASP A 528 -10.07 -19.95 6.37
C ASP A 528 -10.83 -20.02 5.05
N ALA A 529 -11.07 -21.25 4.58
CA ALA A 529 -11.96 -21.52 3.46
C ALA A 529 -13.31 -22.07 3.96
N GLU A 530 -14.14 -21.16 4.45
CA GLU A 530 -15.47 -21.46 5.01
C GLU A 530 -16.47 -21.88 3.92
N GLY A 531 -17.51 -22.65 4.28
CA GLY A 531 -18.58 -23.06 3.35
C GLY A 531 -19.09 -24.47 3.61
N GLU A 532 -19.72 -24.62 4.77
CA GLU A 532 -20.09 -25.88 5.46
C GLU A 532 -21.01 -26.85 4.71
N TYR A 533 -21.37 -26.55 3.46
CA TYR A 533 -22.49 -27.20 2.80
C TYR A 533 -22.25 -27.63 1.37
N TYR A 534 -21.07 -27.32 0.81
CA TYR A 534 -20.74 -27.65 -0.57
C TYR A 534 -19.50 -28.51 -0.62
N ASP A 535 -19.55 -29.50 -1.51
CA ASP A 535 -18.43 -30.38 -1.79
C ASP A 535 -17.76 -29.95 -3.10
N GLY A 536 -16.45 -29.72 -3.05
CA GLY A 536 -15.53 -29.60 -4.17
C GLY A 536 -14.89 -28.24 -4.44
N THR A 537 -15.16 -27.19 -3.65
CA THR A 537 -14.59 -25.83 -3.87
C THR A 537 -13.91 -25.22 -2.66
N THR A 538 -14.25 -25.61 -1.43
CA THR A 538 -13.76 -25.03 -0.18
C THR A 538 -12.54 -25.77 0.35
N LYS A 539 -11.42 -25.62 -0.37
CA LYS A 539 -10.15 -26.28 -0.05
C LYS A 539 -9.08 -25.28 0.34
N LEU A 540 -8.16 -25.73 1.19
CA LEU A 540 -6.89 -25.07 1.43
C LEU A 540 -5.76 -25.93 0.89
N ILE A 541 -4.92 -25.36 0.02
CA ILE A 541 -3.76 -26.05 -0.55
C ILE A 541 -2.50 -25.24 -0.27
N ASN A 542 -1.63 -25.74 0.60
CA ASN A 542 -0.30 -25.17 0.84
C ASN A 542 0.81 -26.04 0.23
N THR A 543 1.64 -25.44 -0.62
CA THR A 543 2.79 -26.11 -1.25
C THR A 543 4.13 -25.45 -0.94
N ALA A 544 4.12 -24.33 -0.24
CA ALA A 544 5.31 -23.53 0.05
C ALA A 544 5.62 -23.49 1.55
N ALA A 545 6.87 -23.16 1.85
CA ALA A 545 7.35 -23.12 3.22
C ALA A 545 6.76 -21.92 4.00
N ILE A 546 6.47 -22.14 5.28
CA ILE A 546 5.99 -21.13 6.21
C ILE A 546 6.92 -21.12 7.42
N ASP A 547 7.38 -19.92 7.80
CA ASP A 547 8.31 -19.74 8.89
C ASP A 547 7.82 -18.65 9.85
N LEU A 548 7.38 -19.09 11.03
CA LEU A 548 6.78 -18.33 12.12
C LEU A 548 7.75 -18.25 13.32
N SER A 549 9.05 -18.43 13.08
CA SER A 549 10.02 -18.54 14.17
C SER A 549 10.16 -17.23 14.96
N GLY A 550 10.40 -17.35 16.26
CA GLY A 550 10.75 -16.22 17.11
C GLY A 550 12.18 -15.72 16.87
N GLY A 551 12.42 -14.47 17.23
CA GLY A 551 13.72 -13.82 17.12
C GLY A 551 14.68 -14.26 18.22
N LEU A 552 15.98 -14.28 17.95
CA LEU A 552 16.99 -14.61 18.97
C LEU A 552 17.26 -13.40 19.87
N GLY A 553 17.71 -13.64 21.10
CA GLY A 553 18.18 -12.57 21.98
C GLY A 553 18.80 -13.05 23.28
N LEU A 554 18.98 -12.14 24.25
CA LEU A 554 19.29 -12.55 25.63
C LEU A 554 18.14 -13.36 26.22
N GLY A 555 16.90 -12.98 25.91
CA GLY A 555 15.73 -13.85 25.91
C GLY A 555 15.29 -14.06 24.46
N GLY A 556 14.93 -15.29 24.11
CA GLY A 556 14.39 -15.57 22.79
C GLY A 556 12.93 -15.13 22.71
N GLY A 557 12.49 -14.67 21.54
CA GLY A 557 11.08 -14.45 21.29
C GLY A 557 10.37 -15.76 21.00
N ASP A 558 9.11 -15.87 21.38
CA ASP A 558 8.29 -17.05 21.09
C ASP A 558 8.02 -17.14 19.58
N SER A 559 7.76 -18.34 19.08
CA SER A 559 7.24 -18.52 17.72
C SER A 559 5.84 -17.91 17.60
N GLY A 560 5.30 -17.86 16.38
CA GLY A 560 3.92 -17.52 16.14
C GLY A 560 3.00 -18.73 15.97
N TYR A 561 1.79 -18.43 15.49
CA TYR A 561 0.61 -19.29 15.42
C TYR A 561 0.23 -19.66 13.98
N LEU A 562 -0.33 -20.85 13.78
CA LEU A 562 -0.91 -21.24 12.50
C LEU A 562 -2.33 -21.76 12.70
N TYR A 563 -3.30 -21.17 11.99
CA TYR A 563 -4.67 -21.67 11.93
C TYR A 563 -5.09 -21.92 10.50
N TRP A 564 -5.49 -23.15 10.20
CA TRP A 564 -6.04 -23.50 8.90
C TRP A 564 -7.38 -24.18 9.05
N TYR A 565 -8.39 -23.64 8.38
CA TYR A 565 -9.67 -24.30 8.19
C TYR A 565 -10.01 -24.41 6.71
N ALA A 566 -10.55 -25.56 6.31
CA ALA A 566 -11.22 -25.72 5.02
C ALA A 566 -12.27 -26.81 5.10
N HIS A 567 -13.50 -26.53 4.67
CA HIS A 567 -14.57 -27.51 4.72
C HIS A 567 -14.24 -28.79 3.93
N ASP A 568 -13.79 -28.69 2.67
CA ASP A 568 -13.58 -29.85 1.78
C ASP A 568 -12.24 -30.55 1.92
N GLY A 569 -11.25 -29.88 2.50
CA GLY A 569 -9.98 -30.48 2.81
C GLY A 569 -8.82 -29.51 2.85
N VAL A 570 -7.83 -29.89 3.65
CA VAL A 570 -6.54 -29.21 3.75
C VAL A 570 -5.46 -30.10 3.16
N GLU A 571 -4.72 -29.59 2.19
CA GLU A 571 -3.58 -30.29 1.56
C GLU A 571 -2.29 -29.51 1.82
N ASN A 572 -1.41 -30.03 2.68
CA ASN A 572 -0.10 -29.45 2.97
C ASN A 572 1.05 -30.29 2.40
N SER A 573 1.91 -29.63 1.65
CA SER A 573 3.18 -30.17 1.14
C SER A 573 4.37 -29.21 1.28
N GLY A 574 4.15 -28.06 1.92
CA GLY A 574 5.20 -27.11 2.31
C GLY A 574 5.62 -27.29 3.77
N GLU A 575 6.90 -27.07 4.05
CA GLU A 575 7.44 -27.16 5.42
C GLU A 575 6.87 -26.04 6.30
N ILE A 576 6.50 -26.36 7.53
CA ILE A 576 6.05 -25.37 8.53
C ILE A 576 7.08 -25.33 9.66
N THR A 577 7.58 -24.14 9.98
CA THR A 577 8.56 -23.90 11.05
C THR A 577 7.99 -22.87 12.01
N ALA A 578 7.82 -23.21 13.28
CA ALA A 578 7.39 -22.32 14.36
C ALA A 578 8.31 -22.54 15.57
N VAL A 579 9.59 -22.24 15.38
CA VAL A 579 10.64 -22.49 16.40
C VAL A 579 10.80 -21.26 17.27
N GLY A 580 10.81 -21.44 18.58
CA GLY A 580 11.10 -20.35 19.51
C GLY A 580 12.55 -19.88 19.38
N GLY A 581 12.78 -18.59 19.62
CA GLY A 581 14.11 -17.98 19.53
C GLY A 581 15.08 -18.52 20.59
N ASP A 582 16.35 -18.67 20.23
CA ASP A 582 17.39 -19.04 21.20
C ASP A 582 17.65 -17.88 22.18
N ALA A 583 17.98 -18.24 23.44
CA ALA A 583 18.46 -17.30 24.46
C ALA A 583 19.98 -17.43 24.67
N GLU A 584 20.68 -16.32 24.56
CA GLU A 584 22.15 -16.23 24.70
C GLU A 584 22.62 -15.62 26.04
N GLY A 585 21.73 -14.97 26.80
CA GLY A 585 22.08 -14.30 28.06
C GLY A 585 22.30 -15.27 29.23
N ASP A 586 22.90 -14.86 30.35
CA ASP A 586 23.12 -15.78 31.51
C ASP A 586 21.84 -16.12 32.30
N THR A 587 20.74 -15.39 32.08
CA THR A 587 19.51 -15.44 32.87
C THR A 587 18.22 -15.27 32.04
N GLY A 588 18.28 -15.36 30.71
CA GLY A 588 17.09 -15.27 29.88
C GLY A 588 16.35 -16.61 29.75
N SER A 589 15.14 -16.54 29.20
CA SER A 589 14.39 -17.72 28.76
C SER A 589 14.43 -17.74 27.24
N ALA A 590 14.67 -18.92 26.66
CA ALA A 590 14.48 -19.09 25.23
C ALA A 590 12.97 -19.12 24.92
N GLY A 591 12.61 -18.75 23.69
CA GLY A 591 11.22 -18.62 23.29
C GLY A 591 10.54 -19.97 23.12
N GLU A 592 9.23 -20.00 23.30
CA GLU A 592 8.38 -21.18 23.11
C GLU A 592 8.20 -21.50 21.62
N GLY A 593 8.11 -22.79 21.29
CA GLY A 593 7.77 -23.28 19.95
C GLY A 593 6.29 -23.65 19.87
N ALA A 594 5.65 -23.37 18.72
CA ALA A 594 4.20 -23.35 18.58
C ALA A 594 3.49 -22.60 19.73
N SER A 595 3.98 -21.40 20.05
CA SER A 595 3.25 -20.49 20.96
C SER A 595 1.88 -20.18 20.34
N ASP A 596 0.81 -20.43 21.10
CA ASP A 596 -0.59 -20.39 20.68
C ASP A 596 -1.02 -21.50 19.69
N GLY A 597 -0.11 -22.37 19.24
CA GLY A 597 -0.43 -23.64 18.59
C GLY A 597 -0.26 -23.71 17.07
N ILE A 598 -0.41 -24.93 16.53
CA ILE A 598 -0.56 -25.21 15.10
C ILE A 598 -1.87 -25.98 14.93
N GLU A 599 -2.87 -25.33 14.38
CA GLU A 599 -4.23 -25.84 14.25
C GLU A 599 -4.58 -26.06 12.78
N ILE A 600 -4.90 -27.31 12.41
CA ILE A 600 -5.29 -27.69 11.05
C ILE A 600 -6.60 -28.46 11.12
N TYR A 601 -7.65 -27.88 10.56
CA TYR A 601 -9.01 -28.39 10.63
C TYR A 601 -9.63 -28.60 9.26
N SER A 602 -10.45 -29.64 9.15
CA SER A 602 -11.33 -29.82 8.02
C SER A 602 -12.58 -30.61 8.37
N SER A 603 -13.72 -30.23 7.81
CA SER A 603 -14.93 -31.06 7.84
C SER A 603 -14.79 -32.36 7.03
N ARG A 604 -13.79 -32.44 6.14
CA ARG A 604 -13.49 -33.60 5.29
C ARG A 604 -12.08 -34.12 5.56
N ASP A 605 -11.17 -34.06 4.60
CA ASP A 605 -9.90 -34.78 4.67
C ASP A 605 -8.74 -33.80 4.90
N ILE A 606 -7.80 -34.17 5.76
CA ILE A 606 -6.52 -33.48 5.90
C ILE A 606 -5.43 -34.36 5.31
N LEU A 607 -4.61 -33.81 4.42
CA LEU A 607 -3.43 -34.46 3.85
C LEU A 607 -2.19 -33.63 4.16
N ASN A 608 -1.39 -34.07 5.14
CA ASN A 608 -0.06 -33.50 5.40
C ASN A 608 1.05 -34.41 4.86
N SER A 609 1.94 -33.84 4.04
CA SER A 609 3.08 -34.54 3.46
C SER A 609 4.43 -33.89 3.73
N ALA A 610 4.44 -32.73 4.39
CA ALA A 610 5.65 -31.99 4.71
C ALA A 610 5.93 -31.98 6.20
N ALA A 611 7.19 -31.68 6.53
CA ALA A 611 7.61 -31.59 7.91
C ALA A 611 6.97 -30.39 8.61
N ILE A 612 6.61 -30.57 9.88
CA ILE A 612 6.18 -29.51 10.79
C ILE A 612 7.14 -29.50 11.98
N THR A 613 7.81 -28.38 12.19
CA THR A 613 8.81 -28.20 13.25
C THR A 613 8.39 -27.03 14.15
N ALA A 614 8.09 -27.32 15.40
CA ALA A 614 7.65 -26.38 16.41
C ALA A 614 8.38 -26.67 17.73
N THR A 615 9.70 -26.48 17.72
CA THR A 615 10.55 -26.74 18.88
C THR A 615 10.75 -25.47 19.69
N GLY A 616 10.87 -25.58 21.00
CA GLY A 616 11.32 -24.46 21.81
C GLY A 616 12.76 -24.06 21.48
N GLY A 617 13.08 -22.79 21.71
CA GLY A 617 14.42 -22.25 21.53
C GLY A 617 15.42 -22.78 22.55
N ASN A 618 16.70 -22.78 22.22
CA ASN A 618 17.76 -23.23 23.12
C ASN A 618 18.23 -22.11 24.05
N GLY A 619 18.32 -22.40 25.35
CA GLY A 619 19.00 -21.56 26.32
C GLY A 619 20.48 -21.93 26.42
N THR A 620 21.38 -21.08 25.94
CA THR A 620 22.83 -21.35 25.92
C THR A 620 23.62 -20.73 27.08
N GLY A 621 22.99 -19.88 27.89
CA GLY A 621 23.60 -19.26 29.08
C GLY A 621 23.62 -20.18 30.31
N ALA A 622 24.39 -19.83 31.34
CA ALA A 622 24.63 -20.75 32.47
C ALA A 622 23.38 -21.02 33.35
N ASN A 623 22.36 -20.15 33.28
CA ASN A 623 21.09 -20.34 33.98
C ASN A 623 19.89 -20.02 33.06
N THR A 624 20.02 -20.23 31.76
CA THR A 624 18.92 -20.02 30.82
C THR A 624 18.06 -21.26 30.70
N GLU A 625 16.76 -21.06 30.77
CA GLU A 625 15.76 -22.09 30.48
C GLU A 625 15.66 -22.27 28.96
N GLY A 626 15.49 -23.52 28.53
CA GLY A 626 15.06 -23.80 27.16
C GLY A 626 13.59 -23.38 27.00
N GLY A 627 13.16 -23.14 25.76
CA GLY A 627 11.78 -22.83 25.45
C GLY A 627 10.90 -24.08 25.50
N SER A 628 9.67 -23.95 25.98
CA SER A 628 8.67 -25.04 25.97
C SER A 628 8.02 -25.19 24.60
N SER A 629 7.31 -26.29 24.40
CA SER A 629 6.33 -26.48 23.31
C SER A 629 4.98 -27.04 23.83
N TYR A 630 4.80 -27.05 25.16
CA TYR A 630 3.78 -27.87 25.83
C TYR A 630 2.35 -27.34 25.76
N TYR A 631 2.12 -26.02 25.74
CA TYR A 631 0.78 -25.49 25.98
C TYR A 631 -0.18 -25.64 24.80
N ASP A 632 0.29 -25.46 23.56
CA ASP A 632 -0.63 -25.34 22.41
C ASP A 632 -0.30 -26.25 21.19
N GLY A 633 0.89 -26.88 21.14
CA GLY A 633 1.18 -28.06 20.29
C GLY A 633 0.68 -28.05 18.84
N LEU A 634 0.26 -29.23 18.36
CA LEU A 634 -0.34 -29.46 17.03
C LEU A 634 -1.67 -30.19 17.15
N GLU A 635 -2.68 -29.64 16.49
CA GLU A 635 -4.00 -30.25 16.32
C GLU A 635 -4.29 -30.45 14.83
N MET A 636 -4.48 -31.70 14.40
CA MET A 636 -4.99 -32.02 13.06
C MET A 636 -6.33 -32.75 13.18
N TYR A 637 -7.47 -32.04 13.04
CA TYR A 637 -8.80 -32.64 13.18
C TYR A 637 -9.59 -32.64 11.87
N ALA A 638 -10.00 -33.84 11.45
CA ALA A 638 -10.75 -34.06 10.23
C ALA A 638 -12.09 -34.77 10.50
N GLY A 639 -13.19 -34.29 9.91
CA GLY A 639 -14.45 -35.05 9.90
C GLY A 639 -14.33 -36.35 9.09
N GLY A 640 -13.56 -36.32 8.01
CA GLY A 640 -13.23 -37.46 7.14
C GLY A 640 -12.04 -38.27 7.65
N ILE A 641 -10.87 -38.04 7.05
CA ILE A 641 -9.61 -38.70 7.42
C ILE A 641 -8.43 -37.73 7.46
N VAL A 642 -7.60 -37.82 8.50
CA VAL A 642 -6.26 -37.24 8.50
C VAL A 642 -5.26 -38.25 7.96
N THR A 643 -4.54 -37.87 6.91
CA THR A 643 -3.39 -38.60 6.38
C THR A 643 -2.13 -37.78 6.58
N ASN A 644 -1.29 -38.17 7.53
CA ASN A 644 0.02 -37.58 7.75
C ASN A 644 1.14 -38.49 7.20
N SER A 645 2.08 -37.89 6.49
CA SER A 645 3.31 -38.55 6.02
C SER A 645 4.58 -37.70 6.26
N GLY A 646 4.41 -36.46 6.70
CA GLY A 646 5.51 -35.58 7.08
C GLY A 646 5.95 -35.80 8.52
N ASN A 647 7.23 -35.60 8.79
CA ASN A 647 7.78 -35.72 10.14
C ASN A 647 7.29 -34.55 11.02
N LEU A 648 7.05 -34.83 12.29
CA LEU A 648 6.55 -33.85 13.25
C LEU A 648 7.56 -33.71 14.39
N TYR A 649 8.01 -32.49 14.67
CA TYR A 649 9.02 -32.19 15.70
C TYR A 649 8.51 -31.09 16.64
N PHE A 650 8.15 -31.47 17.86
CA PHE A 650 7.57 -30.62 18.91
C PHE A 650 8.38 -30.81 20.19
N ASN A 651 9.68 -30.60 20.09
CA ASN A 651 10.62 -30.86 21.17
C ASN A 651 10.79 -29.63 22.06
N GLY A 652 11.03 -29.86 23.35
CA GLY A 652 11.54 -28.82 24.23
C GLY A 652 12.93 -28.33 23.76
N GLY A 653 13.18 -27.04 23.92
CA GLY A 653 14.49 -26.43 23.69
C GLY A 653 15.56 -26.91 24.68
N ALA A 654 16.81 -27.00 24.23
CA ALA A 654 17.90 -27.40 25.10
C ALA A 654 18.19 -26.32 26.17
N SER A 655 18.55 -26.74 27.39
CA SER A 655 19.06 -25.83 28.42
C SER A 655 20.55 -26.04 28.66
N SER A 656 21.26 -24.97 29.02
CA SER A 656 22.64 -25.02 29.48
C SER A 656 22.69 -24.68 30.98
N GLY A 657 23.52 -25.41 31.73
CA GLY A 657 23.78 -25.11 33.15
C GLY A 657 22.75 -25.68 34.13
N THR A 658 22.28 -24.91 35.11
CA THR A 658 21.43 -25.44 36.21
C THR A 658 19.93 -25.17 36.07
N ALA A 659 19.52 -24.57 34.97
CA ALA A 659 18.12 -24.23 34.68
C ALA A 659 17.28 -25.48 34.38
N ILE A 660 15.95 -25.30 34.40
CA ILE A 660 14.98 -26.36 34.09
C ILE A 660 15.06 -26.66 32.58
N ASN A 661 15.12 -27.93 32.23
CA ASN A 661 14.90 -28.36 30.85
C ASN A 661 13.43 -28.16 30.51
N SER A 662 13.14 -27.72 29.31
CA SER A 662 11.76 -27.44 28.92
C SER A 662 11.02 -28.68 28.49
N ASP A 663 9.70 -28.57 28.55
CA ASP A 663 8.79 -29.65 28.25
C ASP A 663 8.65 -29.83 26.73
N GLY A 664 8.48 -31.08 26.30
CA GLY A 664 8.08 -31.41 24.94
C GLY A 664 6.62 -31.04 24.69
N GLY A 665 6.24 -30.98 23.42
CA GLY A 665 4.95 -30.46 23.00
C GLY A 665 3.85 -31.49 22.86
N TYR A 666 2.71 -31.03 22.38
CA TYR A 666 1.53 -31.85 22.16
C TYR A 666 1.32 -32.11 20.66
N VAL A 667 0.95 -33.33 20.29
CA VAL A 667 0.53 -33.69 18.92
C VAL A 667 -0.74 -34.53 18.99
N ASP A 668 -1.85 -34.03 18.43
CA ASP A 668 -3.10 -34.78 18.29
C ASP A 668 -3.56 -34.84 16.85
N ILE A 669 -3.74 -36.07 16.37
CA ILE A 669 -4.23 -36.38 15.04
C ILE A 669 -5.52 -37.14 15.20
N TRP A 670 -6.64 -36.54 14.79
CA TRP A 670 -7.96 -37.09 15.00
C TRP A 670 -8.82 -37.07 13.75
N SER A 671 -9.52 -38.18 13.52
CA SER A 671 -10.52 -38.32 12.46
C SER A 671 -11.87 -38.76 13.06
N GLU A 672 -12.99 -38.18 12.61
CA GLU A 672 -14.33 -38.55 13.12
C GLU A 672 -14.84 -39.87 12.52
N ILE A 673 -14.78 -40.00 11.19
CA ILE A 673 -15.44 -41.09 10.45
C ILE A 673 -14.49 -42.27 10.19
N ALA A 674 -13.27 -41.98 9.77
CA ALA A 674 -12.23 -42.96 9.51
C ALA A 674 -11.17 -42.96 10.63
N HIS A 675 -10.28 -43.95 10.65
CA HIS A 675 -9.10 -43.86 11.49
C HIS A 675 -8.03 -43.04 10.77
N SER A 676 -7.33 -42.19 11.50
CA SER A 676 -6.20 -41.42 10.97
C SER A 676 -5.08 -42.35 10.47
N VAL A 677 -4.39 -41.93 9.41
CA VAL A 677 -3.27 -42.67 8.82
C VAL A 677 -2.01 -41.85 8.97
N ASN A 678 -1.13 -42.28 9.88
CA ASN A 678 0.21 -41.72 10.02
C ASN A 678 1.25 -42.65 9.39
N THR A 679 2.05 -42.11 8.47
CA THR A 679 3.18 -42.79 7.81
C THR A 679 4.48 -42.00 7.92
N ALA A 680 4.47 -40.91 8.70
CA ALA A 680 5.67 -40.18 9.06
C ALA A 680 6.73 -41.12 9.63
N THR A 681 8.00 -40.81 9.38
CA THR A 681 9.10 -41.62 9.93
C THR A 681 9.39 -41.30 11.39
N VAL A 682 8.96 -40.13 11.86
CA VAL A 682 9.17 -39.65 13.21
C VAL A 682 8.01 -38.72 13.60
N ILE A 683 7.45 -38.93 14.79
CA ILE A 683 6.79 -37.91 15.60
C ILE A 683 7.59 -37.78 16.90
N ASP A 684 8.18 -36.62 17.14
CA ASP A 684 9.06 -36.35 18.28
C ASP A 684 8.45 -35.24 19.15
N VAL A 685 8.16 -35.59 20.42
CA VAL A 685 7.69 -34.70 21.48
C VAL A 685 8.63 -34.74 22.69
N SER A 686 9.92 -34.97 22.43
CA SER A 686 10.91 -35.14 23.49
C SER A 686 11.12 -33.85 24.30
N GLU A 687 11.42 -34.02 25.58
CA GLU A 687 11.82 -32.92 26.45
C GLU A 687 13.15 -32.29 25.98
N GLY A 688 13.39 -31.05 26.41
CA GLY A 688 14.64 -30.35 26.19
C GLY A 688 15.83 -31.11 26.75
N THR A 689 16.88 -31.25 25.93
CA THR A 689 18.12 -31.91 26.39
C THR A 689 19.08 -30.92 27.03
N GLY A 690 19.89 -31.38 27.99
CA GLY A 690 20.98 -30.58 28.55
C GLY A 690 20.81 -30.25 30.04
N GLY A 691 21.62 -29.29 30.49
CA GLY A 691 21.67 -28.86 31.88
C GLY A 691 22.03 -29.93 32.93
N SER A 692 22.03 -29.50 34.18
CA SER A 692 22.03 -30.33 35.39
C SER A 692 20.86 -29.96 36.31
N GLY A 693 19.88 -29.21 35.78
CA GLY A 693 18.67 -28.83 36.48
C GLY A 693 17.62 -29.94 36.47
N THR A 694 16.35 -29.57 36.69
CA THR A 694 15.22 -30.51 36.62
C THR A 694 15.01 -30.89 35.15
N GLU A 695 14.91 -32.19 34.87
CA GLU A 695 14.48 -32.71 33.57
C GLU A 695 13.08 -32.17 33.25
N GLY A 696 12.82 -31.86 31.98
CA GLY A 696 11.50 -31.44 31.52
C GLY A 696 10.54 -32.62 31.56
N GLU A 697 9.30 -32.39 31.16
CA GLU A 697 8.34 -33.45 30.90
C GLU A 697 8.34 -33.76 29.40
N THR A 698 8.39 -35.06 29.07
CA THR A 698 8.09 -35.51 27.71
C THR A 698 6.65 -35.13 27.37
N GLY A 699 6.43 -34.63 26.16
CA GLY A 699 5.11 -34.23 25.67
C GLY A 699 4.19 -35.41 25.40
N GLU A 700 3.09 -35.18 24.68
CA GLU A 700 2.09 -36.21 24.41
C GLU A 700 1.75 -36.35 22.92
N ILE A 701 1.56 -37.60 22.47
CA ILE A 701 1.13 -37.97 21.13
C ILE A 701 -0.21 -38.71 21.23
N TYR A 702 -1.26 -38.15 20.63
CA TYR A 702 -2.58 -38.75 20.50
C TYR A 702 -2.88 -39.09 19.04
N LEU A 703 -3.34 -40.32 18.82
CA LEU A 703 -3.88 -40.75 17.52
C LEU A 703 -5.31 -41.26 17.74
N ASP A 704 -6.28 -40.56 17.17
CA ASP A 704 -7.71 -40.81 17.30
C ASP A 704 -8.14 -40.95 18.79
N GLY A 705 -7.64 -40.04 19.64
CA GLY A 705 -7.93 -39.99 21.08
C GLY A 705 -7.23 -41.07 21.93
N ILE A 706 -6.29 -41.83 21.35
CA ILE A 706 -5.45 -42.79 22.08
C ILE A 706 -4.06 -42.20 22.27
N ASN A 707 -3.65 -42.02 23.54
CA ASN A 707 -2.27 -41.65 23.85
C ASN A 707 -1.33 -42.81 23.46
N VAL A 708 -0.46 -42.56 22.49
CA VAL A 708 0.53 -43.52 21.97
C VAL A 708 1.97 -43.13 22.30
N THR A 709 2.15 -42.13 23.16
CA THR A 709 3.45 -41.54 23.52
C THR A 709 4.43 -42.59 24.05
N PRO A 710 5.58 -42.79 23.39
CA PRO A 710 6.68 -43.58 23.93
C PRO A 710 7.34 -42.90 25.13
N ASN A 711 8.05 -43.67 25.96
CA ASN A 711 8.69 -43.12 27.16
C ASN A 711 9.78 -42.07 26.87
N ASP A 712 10.34 -42.09 25.67
CA ASP A 712 11.36 -41.15 25.19
C ASP A 712 10.77 -40.05 24.29
N GLY A 713 9.45 -40.03 24.10
CA GLY A 713 8.77 -39.04 23.28
C GLY A 713 8.86 -39.26 21.76
N VAL A 714 9.52 -40.34 21.30
CA VAL A 714 9.78 -40.56 19.87
C VAL A 714 9.00 -41.75 19.33
N LEU A 715 8.03 -41.50 18.45
CA LEU A 715 7.27 -42.52 17.72
C LEU A 715 7.87 -42.74 16.32
N ASP A 716 8.48 -43.91 16.12
CA ASP A 716 9.10 -44.40 14.85
C ASP A 716 8.14 -45.16 13.91
#